data_AF-A0A1E5HFC2-F1
#
_entry.id   AF-A0A1E5HFC2-F1
#
_cell.length_a   1.000
_cell.length_b   1.000
_cell.length_c   1.000
_cell.angle_alpha   90.00
_cell.angle_beta   90.00
_cell.angle_gamma   90.00
#
_symmetry.space_group_name_H-M   'P 1'
#
loop_
_entity.id
_entity.type
_entity.pdbx_description
1 polymer ?
#
loop_
_entity_poly.entity_id
_entity_poly.type
_entity_poly.pdbx_seq_one_letter_code
_entity_poly.pdbx_strand_id
1 'polypeptide(L)'
;MKIGKKSYFIGLVIFLFSILAVILFNNSNKIEAAEEPLIGNVDSSTLLKTEEDLHNQETITVPQMEAYMDGTNYQPAQTKIENKITGSMTNEQYQTQYADLNAQQNQAWNTQYNFRPDTNAVHVGTWAEFRAAFENNQVSKIILDADIFYGTAIAISRAESIEIDGQGHLLEMRNGSINVDDLNSLASFGKAFSDVPVFHMHDIQIANNTGYGALEGNLGTAWSFVNGKGQWGTGGSTGSNRRLWRYRIGNVYTPYDTSKKSDNQRVGGRLISAPRAEISMYGYNVIVTGAENFYTGGMTFEPSTFYKGTNAEYDYSVVWFMDNTGKNGDTDSTGTRKFDIGEGSFVYLNYTANGTNYPAVYNFFDELRVGKNATYNANMPGSAAYFNVDDASFIAEEGSTVNLLSRAGSRATVQSGAVNATNAGSQANPKNTKYEFKPKSNVFIVGNNNGGVLAYNSTNGGNQFIFDSPESFDIRNSFNSTTTTNAFLGDTTSNRGTNSFTIKNSDISIWNNQVDIDGAPTYDYSNVTDFTVTNSSANGGVTSSDPDLQSQYLRPNYKRISGMNSIPELTWTPVTDADFDQQSRILIGYTAVGGSDPFDEDGNAKTKPVYADSIRKAYVDYIDTLGNTFTGTSTDDNYVHWKKADHTIPGFQLAEQNMFGTPYRASFVNNVLTPYRTGEKTPTTVIDVTPPEPAVVTGDKVTNGMKQLIGKDAEPKAKIYVDINGTRQSAVGTVNEDGTWAYNLPRYLNTGETVQIFLEDNAGKITEVLDPAAPSTNSDNGNINPATEMKYRDATFKAATKYTVEDALPDKPLMEKTVVSSGGQTTQVGDVLTYTLTAKNNKAATFTTNWAKVVITDTLPAGLDFDPATADIKINDVTAVSPADYTYDSDSRVLTVNVGDLATGATAKVTFKATVAAKAVGTIITNEAEAIGDSPRETPFVEGPNDPNAKHETYSAKSLAVDNPGGTVFGVLELASAPTEIDFGSVKYQGKKTRLNTAEHHGADLIVKDSRANKKGWSLTAKMTTPMTSTTPDAPVYTLDGAVKYVYKNREITLNGGAQDIMVQDAVTGGSIEGATYNISDTWSESGDGFKFEVSAQDVKALGSYQGEILWELGDAP
;
A
#
# COMPACT_ATOMS: atom_id res chain seq x y z
N MET A 1 8.77 -76.35 -26.26
CA MET A 1 8.62 -77.60 -27.06
C MET A 1 7.27 -77.53 -27.77
N LYS A 2 7.18 -77.88 -29.06
CA LYS A 2 5.95 -77.96 -29.91
C LYS A 2 4.94 -76.80 -29.88
N ILE A 3 5.05 -75.94 -30.90
CA ILE A 3 3.97 -75.10 -31.45
C ILE A 3 2.89 -76.00 -32.08
N GLY A 4 1.61 -75.66 -31.94
CA GLY A 4 0.48 -76.32 -32.61
C GLY A 4 -0.60 -75.31 -33.05
N LYS A 5 -0.52 -74.85 -34.30
CA LYS A 5 -1.39 -73.79 -34.85
C LYS A 5 -2.84 -74.27 -35.07
N LYS A 6 -3.81 -73.49 -34.57
CA LYS A 6 -5.08 -73.17 -35.29
C LYS A 6 -5.50 -71.72 -35.06
N SER A 7 -4.71 -70.80 -35.61
CA SER A 7 -5.19 -69.48 -36.03
C SER A 7 -6.25 -69.63 -37.15
N TYR A 8 -6.92 -68.53 -37.51
CA TYR A 8 -7.95 -68.42 -38.58
C TYR A 8 -9.43 -68.73 -38.23
N PHE A 9 -9.87 -68.49 -36.99
CA PHE A 9 -11.33 -68.33 -36.72
C PHE A 9 -11.74 -67.16 -35.81
N ILE A 10 -10.78 -66.39 -35.28
CA ILE A 10 -11.06 -65.25 -34.38
C ILE A 10 -10.99 -63.88 -35.11
N GLY A 11 -10.25 -63.79 -36.22
CA GLY A 11 -10.05 -62.52 -36.94
C GLY A 11 -11.26 -61.97 -37.72
N LEU A 12 -12.24 -62.82 -38.07
CA LEU A 12 -13.40 -62.39 -38.88
C LEU A 12 -14.58 -61.87 -38.03
N VAL A 13 -14.68 -62.29 -36.76
CA VAL A 13 -15.74 -61.82 -35.85
C VAL A 13 -15.43 -60.42 -35.31
N ILE A 14 -14.14 -60.10 -35.11
CA ILE A 14 -13.68 -58.81 -34.58
C ILE A 14 -13.89 -57.66 -35.58
N PHE A 15 -13.92 -57.92 -36.89
CA PHE A 15 -14.14 -56.87 -37.91
C PHE A 15 -15.62 -56.63 -38.27
N LEU A 16 -16.54 -57.50 -37.82
CA LEU A 16 -18.00 -57.35 -38.02
C LEU A 16 -18.69 -56.65 -36.84
N PHE A 17 -18.12 -56.73 -35.63
CA PHE A 17 -18.61 -55.95 -34.48
C PHE A 17 -18.23 -54.46 -34.55
N SER A 18 -17.10 -54.12 -35.17
CA SER A 18 -16.58 -52.74 -35.23
C SER A 18 -17.36 -51.80 -36.15
N ILE A 19 -18.15 -52.33 -37.11
CA ILE A 19 -19.00 -51.51 -38.00
C ILE A 19 -20.41 -51.33 -37.44
N LEU A 20 -20.91 -52.27 -36.62
CA LEU A 20 -22.24 -52.14 -36.00
C LEU A 20 -22.25 -51.19 -34.80
N ALA A 21 -21.12 -51.07 -34.08
CA ALA A 21 -20.97 -50.17 -32.93
C ALA A 21 -21.02 -48.67 -33.28
N VAL A 22 -20.65 -48.28 -34.51
CA VAL A 22 -20.55 -46.87 -34.93
C VAL A 22 -21.91 -46.28 -35.35
N ILE A 23 -22.91 -47.11 -35.66
CA ILE A 23 -24.22 -46.66 -36.18
C ILE A 23 -25.28 -46.52 -35.06
N LEU A 24 -25.10 -47.17 -33.91
CA LEU A 24 -26.05 -47.13 -32.79
C LEU A 24 -25.87 -45.97 -31.79
N PHE A 25 -24.78 -45.19 -31.89
CA PHE A 25 -24.46 -44.13 -30.92
C PHE A 25 -24.70 -42.68 -31.39
N ASN A 26 -25.22 -42.46 -32.60
CA ASN A 26 -25.59 -41.14 -33.09
C ASN A 26 -27.10 -41.04 -33.38
N ASN A 27 -27.93 -41.03 -32.31
CA ASN A 27 -29.03 -40.07 -32.11
C ASN A 27 -29.87 -40.37 -30.85
N SER A 28 -30.33 -39.28 -30.19
CA SER A 28 -31.49 -39.19 -29.29
C SER A 28 -31.35 -39.55 -27.79
N ASN A 29 -30.85 -38.56 -27.04
CA ASN A 29 -31.45 -37.98 -25.82
C ASN A 29 -31.58 -38.79 -24.50
N LYS A 30 -30.61 -38.54 -23.61
CA LYS A 30 -30.76 -38.22 -22.17
C LYS A 30 -31.73 -39.04 -21.30
N ILE A 31 -31.16 -39.99 -20.54
CA ILE A 31 -31.26 -40.02 -19.06
C ILE A 31 -29.85 -40.40 -18.56
N GLU A 32 -29.24 -39.59 -17.69
CA GLU A 32 -27.95 -39.90 -17.06
C GLU A 32 -28.20 -40.73 -15.79
N ALA A 33 -27.59 -41.91 -15.72
CA ALA A 33 -27.38 -42.60 -14.45
C ALA A 33 -26.08 -42.05 -13.84
N ALA A 34 -26.10 -41.72 -12.55
CA ALA A 34 -24.96 -41.09 -11.89
C ALA A 34 -23.70 -41.97 -11.97
N GLU A 35 -22.60 -41.38 -12.41
CA GLU A 35 -21.26 -41.97 -12.25
C GLU A 35 -20.91 -41.99 -10.75
N GLU A 36 -20.29 -43.07 -10.27
CA GLU A 36 -19.64 -43.07 -8.95
C GLU A 36 -18.56 -41.96 -8.96
N PRO A 37 -18.56 -41.02 -8.01
CA PRO A 37 -17.52 -40.00 -7.96
C PRO A 37 -16.20 -40.67 -7.60
N LEU A 38 -15.19 -40.50 -8.45
CA LEU A 38 -13.81 -40.84 -8.12
C LEU A 38 -13.38 -40.05 -6.89
N ILE A 39 -13.31 -40.74 -5.75
CA ILE A 39 -12.88 -40.20 -4.46
C ILE A 39 -11.48 -39.60 -4.62
N GLY A 40 -11.38 -38.28 -4.52
CA GLY A 40 -10.12 -37.64 -4.14
C GLY A 40 -9.82 -38.01 -2.70
N ASN A 41 -8.62 -38.52 -2.42
CA ASN A 41 -8.19 -39.05 -1.12
C ASN A 41 -8.82 -38.33 0.09
N VAL A 42 -9.81 -38.97 0.70
CA VAL A 42 -10.23 -38.65 2.07
C VAL A 42 -9.06 -39.04 2.98
N ASP A 43 -8.58 -38.11 3.79
CA ASP A 43 -7.56 -38.44 4.77
C ASP A 43 -8.17 -39.36 5.85
N SER A 44 -7.82 -40.64 5.78
CA SER A 44 -8.20 -41.69 6.74
C SER A 44 -7.75 -41.43 8.19
N SER A 45 -7.16 -40.28 8.51
CA SER A 45 -6.95 -39.79 9.87
C SER A 45 -8.25 -39.32 10.56
N THR A 46 -9.29 -38.94 9.81
CA THR A 46 -10.50 -38.26 10.33
C THR A 46 -11.69 -39.18 10.63
N LEU A 47 -11.59 -40.48 10.34
CA LEU A 47 -12.65 -41.46 10.61
C LEU A 47 -12.52 -42.08 12.01
N LEU A 48 -13.68 -42.47 12.56
CA LEU A 48 -13.81 -43.24 13.79
C LEU A 48 -13.20 -44.64 13.58
N LYS A 49 -12.23 -45.03 14.42
CA LYS A 49 -11.49 -46.30 14.26
C LYS A 49 -11.75 -47.26 15.42
N THR A 50 -12.13 -48.49 15.10
CA THR A 50 -12.23 -49.58 16.07
C THR A 50 -10.84 -50.11 16.47
N GLU A 51 -10.77 -50.90 17.54
CA GLU A 51 -9.53 -51.59 17.94
C GLU A 51 -8.94 -52.43 16.79
N GLU A 52 -9.78 -53.06 15.97
CA GLU A 52 -9.38 -53.87 14.80
C GLU A 52 -8.84 -52.99 13.64
N ASP A 53 -9.40 -51.80 13.43
CA ASP A 53 -8.89 -50.83 12.43
C ASP A 53 -7.51 -50.26 12.82
N LEU A 54 -7.27 -50.06 14.12
CA LEU A 54 -6.01 -49.56 14.67
C LEU A 54 -4.92 -50.63 14.65
N HIS A 55 -5.27 -51.89 14.94
CA HIS A 55 -4.34 -53.01 14.93
C HIS A 55 -3.73 -53.27 13.54
N ASN A 56 -4.47 -52.96 12.48
CA ASN A 56 -4.05 -53.18 11.09
C ASN A 56 -3.31 -51.98 10.45
N GLN A 57 -3.04 -50.88 11.19
CA GLN A 57 -2.35 -49.70 10.66
C GLN A 57 -0.83 -49.73 10.90
N GLU A 58 -0.05 -49.52 9.83
CA GLU A 58 1.42 -49.45 9.90
C GLU A 58 1.94 -48.24 10.71
N THR A 59 1.12 -47.22 10.92
CA THR A 59 1.45 -46.05 11.73
C THR A 59 0.21 -45.53 12.45
N ILE A 60 0.27 -45.40 13.78
CA ILE A 60 -0.78 -44.82 14.61
C ILE A 60 -0.24 -43.65 15.45
N THR A 61 -1.07 -42.64 15.67
CA THR A 61 -0.75 -41.46 16.50
C THR A 61 -0.79 -41.81 18.00
N VAL A 62 -0.22 -40.96 18.86
CA VAL A 62 -0.23 -41.18 20.31
C VAL A 62 -1.67 -41.33 20.86
N PRO A 63 -2.65 -40.47 20.52
CA PRO A 63 -4.04 -40.64 20.99
C PRO A 63 -4.74 -41.90 20.44
N GLN A 64 -4.37 -42.36 19.23
CA GLN A 64 -4.85 -43.63 18.68
C GLN A 64 -4.29 -44.82 19.47
N MET A 65 -3.02 -44.74 19.87
CA MET A 65 -2.36 -45.75 20.68
C MET A 65 -2.88 -45.77 22.13
N GLU A 66 -3.20 -44.62 22.71
CA GLU A 66 -3.86 -44.53 24.02
C GLU A 66 -5.25 -45.21 23.99
N ALA A 67 -6.09 -44.87 23.01
CA ALA A 67 -7.41 -45.51 22.85
C ALA A 67 -7.32 -47.04 22.66
N TYR A 68 -6.38 -47.50 21.84
CA TYR A 68 -6.08 -48.92 21.61
C TYR A 68 -5.63 -49.64 22.89
N MET A 69 -4.73 -49.04 23.68
CA MET A 69 -4.22 -49.63 24.93
C MET A 69 -5.28 -49.72 26.03
N ASP A 70 -6.28 -48.84 26.01
CA ASP A 70 -7.41 -48.84 26.94
C ASP A 70 -8.62 -49.69 26.46
N GLY A 71 -8.54 -50.30 25.27
CA GLY A 71 -9.63 -51.12 24.70
C GLY A 71 -10.85 -50.29 24.30
N THR A 72 -10.62 -49.07 23.80
CA THR A 72 -11.67 -48.11 23.42
C THR A 72 -11.52 -47.67 21.96
N ASN A 73 -12.64 -47.38 21.30
CA ASN A 73 -12.60 -46.89 19.92
C ASN A 73 -11.94 -45.50 19.86
N TYR A 74 -11.02 -45.30 18.92
CA TYR A 74 -10.45 -43.98 18.69
C TYR A 74 -11.45 -43.07 18.00
N GLN A 75 -11.85 -42.02 18.72
CA GLN A 75 -12.48 -40.84 18.16
C GLN A 75 -11.37 -39.85 17.77
N PRO A 76 -11.23 -39.46 16.50
CA PRO A 76 -10.43 -38.29 16.17
C PRO A 76 -11.00 -37.08 16.93
N ALA A 77 -10.10 -36.23 17.45
CA ALA A 77 -10.51 -34.93 17.93
C ALA A 77 -11.24 -34.24 16.77
N GLN A 78 -12.52 -33.92 16.95
CA GLN A 78 -13.32 -33.29 15.91
C GLN A 78 -12.50 -32.13 15.33
N THR A 79 -12.13 -32.24 14.05
CA THR A 79 -11.65 -31.09 13.29
C THR A 79 -12.71 -30.03 13.51
N LYS A 80 -12.33 -28.93 14.17
CA LYS A 80 -13.24 -27.87 14.63
C LYS A 80 -14.21 -27.59 13.50
N ILE A 81 -15.47 -28.04 13.62
CA ILE A 81 -16.39 -28.05 12.48
C ILE A 81 -16.77 -26.59 12.25
N GLU A 82 -16.03 -25.92 11.36
CA GLU A 82 -16.06 -24.45 11.24
C GLU A 82 -17.44 -23.93 10.82
N ASN A 83 -18.23 -24.79 10.17
CA ASN A 83 -19.61 -24.53 9.80
C ASN A 83 -20.58 -25.05 10.87
N LYS A 84 -20.95 -24.17 11.81
CA LYS A 84 -22.13 -24.34 12.68
C LYS A 84 -23.39 -24.51 11.80
N ILE A 85 -24.30 -25.41 12.18
CA ILE A 85 -25.59 -25.55 11.49
C ILE A 85 -26.40 -24.25 11.64
N THR A 86 -26.72 -23.62 10.50
CA THR A 86 -27.59 -22.45 10.42
C THR A 86 -28.99 -22.86 9.95
N GLY A 87 -30.01 -22.06 10.24
CA GLY A 87 -31.36 -22.31 9.73
C GLY A 87 -31.45 -22.25 8.19
N SER A 88 -30.57 -21.48 7.57
CA SER A 88 -30.47 -21.28 6.12
C SER A 88 -29.77 -22.43 5.37
N MET A 89 -29.18 -23.38 6.09
CA MET A 89 -28.53 -24.56 5.51
C MET A 89 -29.54 -25.38 4.69
N THR A 90 -29.18 -25.78 3.47
CA THR A 90 -30.01 -26.67 2.65
C THR A 90 -29.77 -28.14 3.01
N ASN A 91 -30.68 -29.04 2.64
CA ASN A 91 -30.46 -30.48 2.80
C ASN A 91 -29.18 -30.94 2.07
N GLU A 92 -28.93 -30.48 0.85
CA GLU A 92 -27.74 -30.84 0.07
C GLU A 92 -26.44 -30.47 0.80
N GLN A 93 -26.37 -29.25 1.34
CA GLN A 93 -25.25 -28.79 2.17
C GLN A 93 -25.10 -29.64 3.44
N TYR A 94 -26.22 -29.93 4.10
CA TYR A 94 -26.24 -30.74 5.31
C TYR A 94 -25.74 -32.17 5.05
N GLN A 95 -26.25 -32.88 4.05
CA GLN A 95 -25.81 -34.25 3.75
C GLN A 95 -24.33 -34.26 3.35
N THR A 96 -23.88 -33.28 2.55
CA THR A 96 -22.45 -33.14 2.17
C THR A 96 -21.53 -33.02 3.39
N GLN A 97 -22.00 -32.41 4.49
CA GLN A 97 -21.20 -32.18 5.69
C GLN A 97 -21.39 -33.24 6.79
N TYR A 98 -22.57 -33.88 6.87
CA TYR A 98 -22.98 -34.69 8.03
C TYR A 98 -23.48 -36.11 7.70
N ALA A 99 -23.53 -36.55 6.44
CA ALA A 99 -24.01 -37.91 6.11
C ALA A 99 -23.23 -39.02 6.84
N ASP A 100 -21.89 -38.96 6.85
CA ASP A 100 -21.04 -39.94 7.54
C ASP A 100 -21.28 -39.97 9.04
N LEU A 101 -21.49 -38.80 9.66
CA LEU A 101 -21.81 -38.69 11.09
C LEU A 101 -23.17 -39.33 11.39
N ASN A 102 -24.19 -39.03 10.58
CA ASN A 102 -25.52 -39.62 10.71
C ASN A 102 -25.49 -41.15 10.52
N ALA A 103 -24.67 -41.67 9.60
CA ALA A 103 -24.47 -43.11 9.40
C ALA A 103 -23.80 -43.78 10.62
N GLN A 104 -22.78 -43.15 11.20
CA GLN A 104 -22.14 -43.63 12.44
C GLN A 104 -23.10 -43.60 13.64
N GLN A 105 -23.88 -42.51 13.79
CA GLN A 105 -24.93 -42.40 14.80
C GLN A 105 -26.01 -43.48 14.61
N ASN A 106 -26.41 -43.77 13.38
CA ASN A 106 -27.35 -44.83 13.04
C ASN A 106 -26.83 -46.21 13.47
N GLN A 107 -25.57 -46.54 13.16
CA GLN A 107 -24.95 -47.80 13.57
C GLN A 107 -24.83 -47.92 15.09
N ALA A 108 -24.45 -46.83 15.78
CA ALA A 108 -24.35 -46.80 17.23
C ALA A 108 -25.71 -47.00 17.91
N TRP A 109 -26.76 -46.35 17.40
CA TRP A 109 -28.12 -46.48 17.91
C TRP A 109 -28.69 -47.89 17.70
N ASN A 110 -28.49 -48.46 16.51
CA ASN A 110 -28.86 -49.86 16.21
C ASN A 110 -28.14 -50.84 17.13
N THR A 111 -26.86 -50.62 17.39
CA THR A 111 -26.05 -51.41 18.33
C THR A 111 -26.58 -51.32 19.77
N GLN A 112 -26.95 -50.12 20.23
CA GLN A 112 -27.47 -49.88 21.60
C GLN A 112 -28.70 -50.73 21.94
N TYR A 113 -29.57 -50.96 20.96
CA TYR A 113 -30.82 -51.72 21.12
C TYR A 113 -30.80 -53.12 20.51
N ASN A 114 -29.64 -53.56 20.01
CA ASN A 114 -29.47 -54.80 19.26
C ASN A 114 -30.48 -54.90 18.09
N PHE A 115 -30.80 -53.75 17.48
CA PHE A 115 -31.74 -53.63 16.38
C PHE A 115 -31.02 -53.97 15.07
N ARG A 116 -31.55 -54.96 14.36
CA ARG A 116 -30.97 -55.55 13.15
C ARG A 116 -31.94 -55.38 11.98
N PRO A 117 -32.13 -54.16 11.46
CA PRO A 117 -33.13 -53.84 10.44
C PRO A 117 -32.97 -54.67 9.16
N ASP A 118 -31.75 -55.06 8.79
CA ASP A 118 -31.47 -55.82 7.57
C ASP A 118 -31.78 -57.33 7.67
N THR A 119 -32.25 -57.83 8.82
CA THR A 119 -32.53 -59.27 9.05
C THR A 119 -33.53 -59.85 8.03
N ASN A 120 -34.53 -59.06 7.65
CA ASN A 120 -35.56 -59.36 6.65
C ASN A 120 -36.08 -58.03 6.07
N ALA A 121 -35.22 -57.35 5.30
CA ALA A 121 -35.56 -56.15 4.56
C ALA A 121 -36.38 -56.49 3.30
N VAL A 122 -37.39 -55.67 2.99
CA VAL A 122 -38.23 -55.83 1.78
C VAL A 122 -38.38 -54.52 1.03
N HIS A 123 -38.27 -54.59 -0.30
CA HIS A 123 -38.53 -53.48 -1.20
C HIS A 123 -40.00 -53.43 -1.59
N VAL A 124 -40.58 -52.22 -1.67
CA VAL A 124 -42.00 -51.99 -2.01
C VAL A 124 -42.15 -50.80 -2.95
N GLY A 125 -42.92 -50.97 -4.03
CA GLY A 125 -43.23 -49.90 -4.99
C GLY A 125 -44.72 -49.51 -5.02
N THR A 126 -45.57 -50.25 -4.31
CA THR A 126 -47.02 -50.04 -4.30
C THR A 126 -47.61 -50.12 -2.90
N TRP A 127 -48.80 -49.52 -2.72
CA TRP A 127 -49.52 -49.59 -1.44
C TRP A 127 -49.85 -51.03 -0.99
N ALA A 128 -50.15 -51.92 -1.94
CA ALA A 128 -50.47 -53.31 -1.61
C ALA A 128 -49.26 -54.05 -1.00
N GLU A 129 -48.07 -53.81 -1.53
CA GLU A 129 -46.80 -54.35 -1.03
C GLU A 129 -46.44 -53.70 0.31
N PHE A 130 -46.48 -52.36 0.41
CA PHE A 130 -46.20 -51.63 1.65
C PHE A 130 -47.09 -52.11 2.80
N ARG A 131 -48.40 -52.24 2.56
CA ARG A 131 -49.34 -52.76 3.56
C ARG A 131 -48.98 -54.18 3.99
N ALA A 132 -48.76 -55.08 3.04
CA ALA A 132 -48.44 -56.49 3.32
C ALA A 132 -47.10 -56.63 4.09
N ALA A 133 -46.13 -55.77 3.81
CA ALA A 133 -44.88 -55.68 4.54
C ALA A 133 -45.06 -55.13 5.96
N PHE A 134 -45.81 -54.03 6.11
CA PHE A 134 -46.00 -53.38 7.41
C PHE A 134 -46.83 -54.22 8.39
N GLU A 135 -47.90 -54.87 7.93
CA GLU A 135 -48.73 -55.77 8.77
C GLU A 135 -48.01 -57.10 9.10
N ASN A 136 -46.88 -57.40 8.45
CA ASN A 136 -46.08 -58.61 8.71
C ASN A 136 -45.00 -58.38 9.78
N ASN A 137 -45.25 -58.87 11.00
CA ASN A 137 -44.31 -58.84 12.13
C ASN A 137 -43.01 -59.65 11.93
N GLN A 138 -42.77 -60.27 10.76
CA GLN A 138 -41.47 -60.86 10.42
C GLN A 138 -40.59 -59.95 9.56
N VAL A 139 -41.15 -58.88 8.97
CA VAL A 139 -40.38 -57.88 8.20
C VAL A 139 -39.73 -56.90 9.17
N SER A 140 -38.42 -56.69 9.02
CA SER A 140 -37.62 -55.83 9.90
C SER A 140 -37.30 -54.45 9.31
N LYS A 141 -37.22 -54.35 7.99
CA LYS A 141 -37.04 -53.10 7.25
C LYS A 141 -37.91 -53.06 6.01
N ILE A 142 -38.48 -51.90 5.70
CA ILE A 142 -39.21 -51.62 4.45
C ILE A 142 -38.44 -50.53 3.71
N ILE A 143 -38.12 -50.78 2.45
CA ILE A 143 -37.44 -49.84 1.55
C ILE A 143 -38.42 -49.43 0.46
N LEU A 144 -38.62 -48.13 0.25
CA LEU A 144 -39.49 -47.61 -0.81
C LEU A 144 -38.71 -47.48 -2.12
N ASP A 145 -39.25 -48.07 -3.20
CA ASP A 145 -38.71 -47.95 -4.57
C ASP A 145 -39.45 -46.88 -5.41
N ALA A 146 -40.53 -46.30 -4.87
CA ALA A 146 -41.38 -45.34 -5.55
C ALA A 146 -42.22 -44.52 -4.54
N ASP A 147 -42.84 -43.44 -5.03
CA ASP A 147 -43.88 -42.73 -4.29
C ASP A 147 -45.13 -43.61 -4.16
N ILE A 148 -45.60 -43.83 -2.93
CA ILE A 148 -46.72 -44.70 -2.60
C ILE A 148 -47.92 -43.87 -2.13
N PHE A 149 -48.99 -43.90 -2.92
CA PHE A 149 -50.25 -43.22 -2.62
C PHE A 149 -51.39 -44.21 -2.31
N TYR A 150 -52.16 -43.93 -1.26
CA TYR A 150 -53.43 -44.60 -0.98
C TYR A 150 -54.59 -43.61 -0.80
N GLY A 151 -55.60 -43.72 -1.67
CA GLY A 151 -56.65 -42.71 -1.83
C GLY A 151 -57.88 -42.83 -0.92
N THR A 152 -57.86 -43.68 0.12
CA THR A 152 -59.00 -43.86 1.05
C THR A 152 -58.53 -44.01 2.50
N ALA A 153 -59.40 -43.72 3.46
CA ALA A 153 -59.06 -43.80 4.88
C ALA A 153 -58.70 -45.24 5.30
N ILE A 154 -57.63 -45.39 6.09
CA ILE A 154 -57.11 -46.69 6.54
C ILE A 154 -56.34 -46.57 7.85
N ALA A 155 -56.37 -47.62 8.66
CA ALA A 155 -55.40 -47.82 9.74
C ALA A 155 -54.81 -49.22 9.59
N ILE A 156 -53.50 -49.31 9.46
CA ILE A 156 -52.76 -50.58 9.53
C ILE A 156 -51.90 -50.59 10.79
N SER A 157 -51.63 -51.77 11.33
CA SER A 157 -50.96 -51.92 12.63
C SER A 157 -49.99 -53.11 12.68
N ARG A 158 -49.03 -53.04 13.61
CA ARG A 158 -48.04 -54.09 13.89
C ARG A 158 -47.65 -54.14 15.36
N ALA A 159 -46.94 -55.19 15.77
CA ALA A 159 -46.54 -55.46 17.16
C ALA A 159 -45.04 -55.73 17.36
N GLU A 160 -44.26 -55.85 16.28
CA GLU A 160 -42.80 -56.06 16.28
C GLU A 160 -42.07 -54.84 15.69
N SER A 161 -40.79 -54.65 16.03
CA SER A 161 -39.99 -53.48 15.62
C SER A 161 -39.99 -53.23 14.10
N ILE A 162 -39.62 -52.05 13.62
CA ILE A 162 -39.55 -51.75 12.18
C ILE A 162 -38.60 -50.60 11.86
N GLU A 163 -37.89 -50.71 10.73
CA GLU A 163 -37.29 -49.58 10.02
C GLU A 163 -38.09 -49.31 8.73
N ILE A 164 -38.38 -48.03 8.46
CA ILE A 164 -38.98 -47.57 7.20
C ILE A 164 -38.00 -46.60 6.57
N ASP A 165 -37.36 -47.05 5.50
CA ASP A 165 -36.39 -46.31 4.71
C ASP A 165 -37.10 -45.81 3.44
N GLY A 166 -37.32 -44.50 3.36
CA GLY A 166 -38.09 -43.91 2.28
C GLY A 166 -37.32 -43.66 0.99
N GLN A 167 -35.97 -43.72 1.00
CA GLN A 167 -35.13 -43.37 -0.16
C GLN A 167 -35.47 -42.00 -0.82
N GLY A 168 -36.05 -41.07 -0.06
CA GLY A 168 -36.55 -39.76 -0.50
C GLY A 168 -38.01 -39.74 -1.00
N HIS A 169 -38.66 -40.90 -1.14
CA HIS A 169 -40.00 -41.03 -1.70
C HIS A 169 -41.13 -40.55 -0.78
N LEU A 170 -42.28 -40.24 -1.40
CA LEU A 170 -43.51 -39.86 -0.72
C LEU A 170 -44.34 -41.08 -0.31
N LEU A 171 -44.63 -41.22 0.98
CA LEU A 171 -45.68 -42.09 1.50
C LEU A 171 -46.91 -41.25 1.86
N GLU A 172 -47.98 -41.37 1.07
CA GLU A 172 -49.23 -40.63 1.25
C GLU A 172 -50.43 -41.55 1.51
N MET A 173 -51.03 -41.42 2.69
CA MET A 173 -52.24 -42.17 3.08
C MET A 173 -53.41 -41.22 3.32
N ARG A 174 -54.30 -41.02 2.34
CA ARG A 174 -55.46 -40.12 2.48
C ARG A 174 -56.32 -40.52 3.69
N ASN A 175 -56.34 -39.67 4.70
CA ASN A 175 -57.01 -39.91 5.98
C ASN A 175 -56.60 -41.26 6.61
N GLY A 176 -55.32 -41.63 6.51
CA GLY A 176 -54.79 -42.87 7.06
C GLY A 176 -53.67 -42.72 8.07
N SER A 177 -53.31 -43.85 8.70
CA SER A 177 -52.17 -43.97 9.61
C SER A 177 -51.56 -45.39 9.64
N ILE A 178 -50.27 -45.43 9.97
CA ILE A 178 -49.55 -46.61 10.44
C ILE A 178 -49.53 -46.59 11.98
N ASN A 179 -49.65 -47.74 12.64
CA ASN A 179 -49.84 -47.81 14.09
C ASN A 179 -49.01 -48.94 14.71
N VAL A 180 -48.55 -48.77 15.95
CA VAL A 180 -47.82 -49.80 16.72
C VAL A 180 -48.62 -50.34 17.93
N ASP A 181 -49.93 -50.09 17.94
CA ASP A 181 -50.82 -50.33 19.08
C ASP A 181 -51.07 -51.82 19.40
N ASP A 182 -50.76 -52.75 18.48
CA ASP A 182 -51.01 -54.19 18.65
C ASP A 182 -50.05 -54.84 19.67
N LEU A 183 -48.93 -54.18 20.01
CA LEU A 183 -48.06 -54.61 21.10
C LEU A 183 -48.68 -54.27 22.47
N ASN A 184 -49.35 -55.24 23.08
CA ASN A 184 -50.10 -55.01 24.32
C ASN A 184 -49.26 -54.93 25.61
N SER A 185 -48.02 -55.42 25.60
CA SER A 185 -47.10 -55.42 26.74
C SER A 185 -45.67 -55.75 26.31
N LEU A 186 -44.65 -55.38 27.11
CA LEU A 186 -43.28 -55.82 26.86
C LEU A 186 -43.11 -57.34 26.93
N ALA A 187 -43.93 -58.04 27.73
CA ALA A 187 -43.92 -59.49 27.83
C ALA A 187 -44.43 -60.20 26.55
N SER A 188 -45.20 -59.50 25.71
CA SER A 188 -45.69 -59.99 24.41
C SER A 188 -44.85 -59.53 23.22
N PHE A 189 -43.73 -58.83 23.46
CA PHE A 189 -42.83 -58.37 22.41
C PHE A 189 -42.02 -59.55 21.84
N GLY A 190 -42.02 -59.71 20.51
CA GLY A 190 -41.48 -60.91 19.84
C GLY A 190 -39.95 -61.00 19.82
N LYS A 191 -39.25 -59.85 19.88
CA LYS A 191 -37.79 -59.74 19.87
C LYS A 191 -37.13 -60.36 18.64
N ALA A 192 -37.83 -60.40 17.50
CA ALA A 192 -37.34 -61.10 16.31
C ALA A 192 -36.00 -60.54 15.80
N PHE A 193 -35.82 -59.21 15.89
CA PHE A 193 -34.64 -58.50 15.39
C PHE A 193 -34.31 -57.23 16.20
N SER A 194 -34.77 -57.15 17.46
CA SER A 194 -34.47 -56.07 18.40
C SER A 194 -34.63 -56.57 19.83
N ASP A 195 -33.86 -56.07 20.80
CA ASP A 195 -34.05 -56.44 22.21
C ASP A 195 -35.22 -55.70 22.86
N VAL A 196 -35.63 -54.56 22.28
CA VAL A 196 -36.71 -53.66 22.72
C VAL A 196 -37.58 -53.17 21.54
N PRO A 197 -38.83 -52.70 21.77
CA PRO A 197 -39.68 -52.21 20.69
C PRO A 197 -39.14 -50.90 20.10
N VAL A 198 -38.90 -50.92 18.78
CA VAL A 198 -38.29 -49.84 17.99
C VAL A 198 -39.19 -49.52 16.80
N PHE A 199 -39.50 -48.24 16.63
CA PHE A 199 -40.05 -47.70 15.38
C PHE A 199 -39.05 -46.69 14.83
N HIS A 200 -38.40 -47.01 13.72
CA HIS A 200 -37.44 -46.14 13.04
C HIS A 200 -37.97 -45.80 11.65
N MET A 201 -37.94 -44.52 11.27
CA MET A 201 -38.47 -44.05 9.99
C MET A 201 -37.65 -42.88 9.48
N HIS A 202 -37.06 -43.00 8.29
CA HIS A 202 -36.11 -42.01 7.78
C HIS A 202 -36.10 -41.87 6.26
N ASP A 203 -35.45 -40.80 5.79
CA ASP A 203 -35.26 -40.47 4.37
C ASP A 203 -36.59 -40.49 3.60
N ILE A 204 -37.61 -39.79 4.10
CA ILE A 204 -38.99 -39.98 3.65
C ILE A 204 -39.80 -38.69 3.60
N GLN A 205 -40.64 -38.56 2.57
CA GLN A 205 -41.67 -37.53 2.47
C GLN A 205 -43.02 -38.09 2.95
N ILE A 206 -43.76 -37.32 3.74
CA ILE A 206 -44.93 -37.84 4.49
C ILE A 206 -46.18 -36.95 4.32
N ALA A 207 -47.32 -37.56 3.97
CA ALA A 207 -48.63 -36.91 3.95
C ALA A 207 -49.78 -37.85 4.39
N ASN A 208 -50.82 -37.30 5.02
CA ASN A 208 -52.07 -38.05 5.27
C ASN A 208 -53.38 -37.26 5.16
N ASN A 209 -53.35 -36.01 4.71
CA ASN A 209 -54.55 -35.17 4.58
C ASN A 209 -54.78 -34.72 3.14
N THR A 210 -56.04 -34.59 2.75
CA THR A 210 -56.41 -34.09 1.41
C THR A 210 -57.24 -32.83 1.49
N GLY A 211 -56.69 -31.72 0.97
CA GLY A 211 -57.47 -30.54 0.62
C GLY A 211 -57.63 -29.47 1.70
N TYR A 212 -56.66 -29.34 2.61
CA TYR A 212 -56.51 -28.16 3.49
C TYR A 212 -57.78 -27.79 4.29
N GLY A 213 -58.48 -28.77 4.87
CA GLY A 213 -59.78 -28.50 5.50
C GLY A 213 -60.38 -29.66 6.28
N ALA A 214 -59.60 -30.29 7.16
CA ALA A 214 -60.07 -31.36 8.01
C ALA A 214 -60.16 -30.90 9.47
N LEU A 215 -61.38 -30.56 9.90
CA LEU A 215 -61.69 -30.06 11.24
C LEU A 215 -61.38 -31.08 12.34
N GLU A 216 -61.01 -30.58 13.53
CA GLU A 216 -60.85 -31.35 14.76
C GLU A 216 -62.05 -32.30 14.97
N GLY A 217 -61.76 -33.58 15.24
CA GLY A 217 -62.75 -34.63 15.41
C GLY A 217 -63.24 -35.33 14.13
N ASN A 218 -63.06 -34.76 12.93
CA ASN A 218 -63.50 -35.38 11.67
C ASN A 218 -62.48 -36.32 11.01
N LEU A 219 -61.22 -36.35 11.48
CA LEU A 219 -60.14 -37.13 10.85
C LEU A 219 -60.08 -38.62 11.21
N GLY A 220 -60.90 -39.11 12.15
CA GLY A 220 -60.99 -40.55 12.48
C GLY A 220 -59.63 -41.18 12.80
N THR A 221 -59.17 -42.07 11.90
CA THR A 221 -57.88 -42.79 11.96
C THR A 221 -56.64 -41.97 11.58
N ALA A 222 -56.80 -40.69 11.21
CA ALA A 222 -55.75 -39.88 10.57
C ALA A 222 -55.23 -38.72 11.43
N TRP A 223 -55.60 -38.65 12.71
CA TRP A 223 -55.20 -37.54 13.60
C TRP A 223 -53.68 -37.47 13.85
N SER A 224 -52.96 -38.52 13.47
CA SER A 224 -51.52 -38.50 13.24
C SER A 224 -51.14 -39.50 12.14
N PHE A 225 -50.03 -39.25 11.42
CA PHE A 225 -49.52 -40.19 10.41
C PHE A 225 -49.06 -41.50 11.05
N VAL A 226 -48.31 -41.41 12.15
CA VAL A 226 -48.01 -42.54 13.04
C VAL A 226 -48.92 -42.48 14.26
N ASN A 227 -49.61 -43.58 14.56
CA ASN A 227 -50.48 -43.79 15.73
C ASN A 227 -51.77 -42.92 15.74
N GLY A 228 -52.51 -42.88 14.63
CA GLY A 228 -53.69 -42.01 14.42
C GLY A 228 -55.04 -42.44 15.03
N LYS A 229 -55.11 -43.59 15.72
CA LYS A 229 -56.32 -44.25 16.30
C LYS A 229 -56.42 -44.00 17.85
N GLY A 230 -57.52 -43.62 18.52
CA GLY A 230 -57.57 -43.49 20.02
C GLY A 230 -58.48 -42.48 20.80
N GLN A 231 -59.46 -41.77 20.21
CA GLN A 231 -60.38 -40.70 20.74
C GLN A 231 -60.16 -39.16 20.51
N TRP A 232 -58.97 -38.59 20.33
CA TRP A 232 -57.69 -39.22 20.44
C TRP A 232 -57.10 -39.68 19.06
N GLY A 233 -57.81 -40.07 17.96
CA GLY A 233 -59.24 -40.04 17.48
C GLY A 233 -60.04 -41.38 17.40
N THR A 234 -61.33 -41.40 17.78
CA THR A 234 -62.14 -42.50 18.44
C THR A 234 -61.71 -43.99 18.49
N GLY A 235 -61.53 -44.52 19.72
CA GLY A 235 -61.62 -45.96 20.05
C GLY A 235 -60.55 -46.52 21.01
N GLY A 236 -60.88 -46.67 22.31
CA GLY A 236 -60.16 -47.55 23.26
C GLY A 236 -58.91 -46.99 23.96
N SER A 237 -59.01 -46.78 25.29
CA SER A 237 -57.89 -46.69 26.27
C SER A 237 -56.58 -45.99 25.85
N THR A 238 -56.58 -44.65 25.88
CA THR A 238 -55.44 -43.80 26.33
C THR A 238 -54.07 -44.04 25.67
N GLY A 239 -54.02 -44.54 24.43
CA GLY A 239 -52.77 -44.74 23.66
C GLY A 239 -51.69 -45.54 24.38
N SER A 240 -52.05 -46.31 25.40
CA SER A 240 -51.12 -46.57 26.51
C SER A 240 -49.97 -47.48 26.09
N ASN A 241 -50.15 -48.33 25.09
CA ASN A 241 -49.11 -49.23 24.58
C ASN A 241 -47.97 -48.50 23.83
N ARG A 242 -48.19 -47.27 23.38
CA ARG A 242 -47.21 -46.49 22.59
C ARG A 242 -45.97 -46.13 23.40
N ARG A 243 -46.14 -45.98 24.72
CA ARG A 243 -45.08 -45.70 25.71
C ARG A 243 -43.97 -46.76 25.76
N LEU A 244 -44.26 -47.98 25.29
CA LEU A 244 -43.34 -49.13 25.31
C LEU A 244 -42.24 -49.01 24.24
N TRP A 245 -42.48 -48.15 23.24
CA TRP A 245 -41.67 -48.02 22.03
C TRP A 245 -40.64 -46.90 22.15
N ARG A 246 -39.55 -47.04 21.40
CA ARG A 246 -38.63 -45.94 21.08
C ARG A 246 -38.87 -45.55 19.64
N TYR A 247 -39.14 -44.27 19.41
CA TYR A 247 -39.34 -43.74 18.07
C TYR A 247 -38.04 -43.04 17.65
N ARG A 248 -37.46 -43.42 16.52
CA ARG A 248 -36.34 -42.70 15.92
C ARG A 248 -36.72 -42.22 14.54
N ILE A 249 -36.44 -40.95 14.25
CA ILE A 249 -36.74 -40.36 12.95
C ILE A 249 -35.60 -39.47 12.46
N GLY A 250 -35.38 -39.42 11.16
CA GLY A 250 -34.39 -38.50 10.59
C GLY A 250 -34.55 -38.34 9.09
N ASN A 251 -34.03 -37.25 8.54
CA ASN A 251 -34.22 -36.90 7.13
C ASN A 251 -35.72 -36.92 6.71
N VAL A 252 -36.61 -36.44 7.60
CA VAL A 252 -38.07 -36.45 7.38
C VAL A 252 -38.58 -35.10 6.87
N TYR A 253 -39.40 -35.16 5.81
CA TYR A 253 -40.03 -34.00 5.20
C TYR A 253 -41.55 -34.17 5.14
N THR A 254 -42.30 -33.12 5.49
CA THR A 254 -43.73 -33.04 5.17
C THR A 254 -43.92 -32.07 4.01
N PRO A 255 -44.54 -32.47 2.88
CA PRO A 255 -44.83 -31.55 1.78
C PRO A 255 -45.67 -30.35 2.24
N TYR A 256 -45.07 -29.15 2.19
CA TYR A 256 -45.62 -27.91 2.74
C TYR A 256 -46.22 -27.03 1.65
N ASP A 257 -47.41 -26.46 1.90
CA ASP A 257 -48.02 -25.46 1.04
C ASP A 257 -47.92 -24.06 1.66
N THR A 258 -46.98 -23.27 1.13
CA THR A 258 -46.72 -21.90 1.56
C THR A 258 -47.90 -20.95 1.32
N SER A 259 -48.77 -21.23 0.36
CA SER A 259 -50.00 -20.45 0.12
C SER A 259 -51.04 -20.67 1.23
N LYS A 260 -50.88 -21.76 1.99
CA LYS A 260 -51.72 -22.20 3.10
C LYS A 260 -51.03 -22.11 4.46
N LYS A 261 -50.02 -21.24 4.60
CA LYS A 261 -49.15 -21.14 5.78
C LYS A 261 -49.83 -21.04 7.16
N SER A 262 -51.09 -20.60 7.24
CA SER A 262 -51.87 -20.45 8.50
C SER A 262 -53.18 -21.26 8.44
N ASP A 263 -53.15 -22.39 7.73
CA ASP A 263 -54.28 -23.26 7.38
C ASP A 263 -53.79 -24.72 7.39
N ASN A 264 -54.74 -25.66 7.33
CA ASN A 264 -54.52 -27.10 7.52
C ASN A 264 -53.55 -27.70 6.50
N GLN A 265 -52.54 -28.47 6.92
CA GLN A 265 -51.44 -28.94 6.04
C GLN A 265 -51.66 -30.34 5.46
N ARG A 266 -50.74 -30.80 4.60
CA ARG A 266 -50.74 -32.17 4.02
C ARG A 266 -50.53 -33.26 5.07
N VAL A 267 -50.00 -32.92 6.24
CA VAL A 267 -50.20 -33.66 7.50
C VAL A 267 -51.14 -32.83 8.37
N GLY A 268 -52.43 -33.16 8.36
CA GLY A 268 -53.47 -32.28 8.92
C GLY A 268 -53.63 -32.34 10.44
N GLY A 269 -53.15 -33.43 11.05
CA GLY A 269 -53.02 -33.58 12.50
C GLY A 269 -51.56 -33.43 12.93
N ARG A 270 -50.94 -34.54 13.34
CA ARG A 270 -49.55 -34.63 13.83
C ARG A 270 -48.70 -35.59 13.02
N LEU A 271 -47.38 -35.48 13.08
CA LEU A 271 -46.51 -36.49 12.47
C LEU A 271 -46.53 -37.80 13.28
N ILE A 272 -46.27 -37.73 14.59
CA ILE A 272 -46.32 -38.91 15.49
C ILE A 272 -47.12 -38.61 16.76
N SER A 273 -48.04 -39.52 17.11
CA SER A 273 -48.70 -39.56 18.41
C SER A 273 -48.09 -40.65 19.31
N ALA A 274 -47.14 -40.30 20.17
CA ALA A 274 -46.41 -41.23 21.03
C ALA A 274 -46.39 -40.78 22.52
N PRO A 275 -47.56 -40.60 23.17
CA PRO A 275 -47.63 -40.14 24.55
C PRO A 275 -46.79 -41.02 25.50
N ARG A 276 -46.04 -40.38 26.40
CA ARG A 276 -45.12 -41.00 27.38
C ARG A 276 -43.92 -41.79 26.80
N ALA A 277 -43.73 -41.83 25.49
CA ALA A 277 -42.59 -42.47 24.83
C ALA A 277 -41.40 -41.51 24.61
N GLU A 278 -40.22 -42.04 24.29
CA GLU A 278 -39.09 -41.26 23.80
C GLU A 278 -39.13 -41.15 22.26
N ILE A 279 -38.87 -39.94 21.74
CA ILE A 279 -38.66 -39.66 20.32
C ILE A 279 -37.24 -39.11 20.12
N SER A 280 -36.39 -39.85 19.41
CA SER A 280 -35.07 -39.42 18.96
C SER A 280 -35.15 -38.86 17.53
N MET A 281 -34.54 -37.70 17.30
CA MET A 281 -34.42 -37.06 15.98
C MET A 281 -32.95 -36.96 15.55
N TYR A 282 -32.65 -37.27 14.29
CA TYR A 282 -31.32 -37.08 13.67
C TYR A 282 -31.45 -36.54 12.24
N GLY A 283 -30.35 -36.15 11.58
CA GLY A 283 -30.39 -35.72 10.18
C GLY A 283 -31.09 -34.35 9.95
N TYR A 284 -31.58 -34.13 8.72
CA TYR A 284 -32.22 -32.88 8.29
C TYR A 284 -33.74 -33.00 8.22
N ASN A 285 -34.47 -32.30 9.08
CA ASN A 285 -35.91 -32.47 9.24
C ASN A 285 -36.68 -31.16 9.02
N VAL A 286 -37.69 -31.19 8.15
CA VAL A 286 -38.61 -30.05 7.91
C VAL A 286 -40.04 -30.56 8.01
N ILE A 287 -40.66 -30.28 9.15
CA ILE A 287 -41.95 -30.85 9.53
C ILE A 287 -42.95 -29.70 9.78
N VAL A 288 -44.04 -29.71 9.01
CA VAL A 288 -45.09 -28.71 9.01
C VAL A 288 -46.42 -29.45 9.08
N THR A 289 -47.13 -29.31 10.19
CA THR A 289 -48.37 -30.03 10.46
C THR A 289 -49.50 -29.07 10.82
N GLY A 290 -50.76 -29.48 10.63
CA GLY A 290 -51.92 -28.67 11.01
C GLY A 290 -51.99 -28.41 12.51
N ALA A 291 -51.60 -29.40 13.33
CA ALA A 291 -51.53 -29.33 14.78
C ALA A 291 -50.06 -29.47 15.28
N GLU A 292 -49.85 -29.96 16.51
CA GLU A 292 -48.53 -30.28 17.06
C GLU A 292 -47.78 -31.26 16.15
N ASN A 293 -46.46 -31.12 15.96
CA ASN A 293 -45.69 -32.11 15.20
C ASN A 293 -45.64 -33.46 15.96
N PHE A 294 -45.53 -33.40 17.29
CA PHE A 294 -45.33 -34.57 18.15
C PHE A 294 -46.18 -34.55 19.44
N TYR A 295 -46.79 -35.68 19.75
CA TYR A 295 -47.06 -36.07 21.14
C TYR A 295 -45.98 -37.03 21.62
N THR A 296 -45.42 -36.74 22.79
CA THR A 296 -44.27 -37.47 23.33
C THR A 296 -44.35 -37.66 24.85
N GLY A 297 -43.40 -38.37 25.44
CA GLY A 297 -43.00 -38.29 26.85
C GLY A 297 -41.55 -37.86 27.07
N GLY A 298 -40.78 -37.69 25.99
CA GLY A 298 -39.36 -37.36 25.98
C GLY A 298 -38.88 -37.15 24.55
N MET A 299 -38.05 -36.14 24.31
CA MET A 299 -37.58 -35.79 22.98
C MET A 299 -36.10 -35.44 23.00
N THR A 300 -35.33 -36.15 22.20
CA THR A 300 -33.88 -36.00 22.07
C THR A 300 -33.53 -35.67 20.63
N PHE A 301 -32.81 -34.59 20.39
CA PHE A 301 -32.15 -34.34 19.10
C PHE A 301 -30.72 -34.85 19.21
N GLU A 302 -30.32 -35.76 18.34
CA GLU A 302 -28.96 -36.28 18.26
C GLU A 302 -27.98 -35.14 17.86
N PRO A 303 -26.69 -35.22 18.20
CA PRO A 303 -25.73 -34.15 17.87
C PRO A 303 -25.73 -33.83 16.36
N SER A 304 -25.63 -32.54 16.03
CA SER A 304 -25.71 -32.02 14.65
C SER A 304 -27.03 -32.33 13.91
N THR A 305 -28.16 -32.36 14.63
CA THR A 305 -29.50 -32.46 13.99
C THR A 305 -29.96 -31.11 13.48
N PHE A 306 -30.58 -31.07 12.29
CA PHE A 306 -31.36 -29.93 11.81
C PHE A 306 -32.84 -30.24 11.94
N TYR A 307 -33.62 -29.36 12.56
CA TYR A 307 -35.06 -29.48 12.69
C TYR A 307 -35.78 -28.13 12.61
N LYS A 308 -36.66 -28.00 11.63
CA LYS A 308 -37.67 -26.94 11.55
C LYS A 308 -39.05 -27.55 11.77
N GLY A 309 -39.63 -27.32 12.94
CA GLY A 309 -40.96 -27.76 13.34
C GLY A 309 -41.98 -26.63 13.31
N THR A 310 -43.05 -26.79 12.53
CA THR A 310 -44.12 -25.79 12.39
C THR A 310 -45.49 -26.40 12.68
N ASN A 311 -46.24 -25.77 13.58
CA ASN A 311 -47.70 -25.90 13.66
C ASN A 311 -48.33 -24.80 12.77
N ALA A 312 -49.34 -25.14 11.97
CA ALA A 312 -49.91 -24.25 10.97
C ALA A 312 -51.34 -23.73 11.27
N GLU A 313 -52.17 -24.44 12.02
CA GLU A 313 -53.61 -24.15 12.12
C GLU A 313 -54.07 -24.04 13.58
N TYR A 314 -53.99 -25.14 14.34
CA TYR A 314 -54.63 -25.25 15.65
C TYR A 314 -53.85 -24.51 16.76
N ASP A 315 -54.56 -23.87 17.70
CA ASP A 315 -53.97 -23.20 18.88
C ASP A 315 -53.45 -24.24 19.88
N TYR A 316 -52.32 -24.84 19.55
CA TYR A 316 -51.54 -25.80 20.33
C TYR A 316 -50.05 -25.48 20.22
N SER A 317 -49.22 -26.18 20.99
CA SER A 317 -47.76 -26.15 20.89
C SER A 317 -47.24 -26.74 19.57
N VAL A 318 -45.92 -26.68 19.35
CA VAL A 318 -45.28 -27.49 18.29
C VAL A 318 -44.99 -28.90 18.80
N VAL A 319 -44.64 -29.04 20.08
CA VAL A 319 -44.42 -30.34 20.75
C VAL A 319 -45.16 -30.36 22.09
N TRP A 320 -45.92 -31.42 22.37
CA TRP A 320 -46.61 -31.61 23.65
C TRP A 320 -46.19 -32.95 24.28
N PHE A 321 -45.65 -32.88 25.48
CA PHE A 321 -45.38 -34.04 26.31
C PHE A 321 -46.70 -34.44 26.99
N MET A 322 -47.34 -35.47 26.47
CA MET A 322 -48.70 -35.86 26.85
C MET A 322 -48.67 -36.91 27.98
N ASP A 323 -49.43 -36.61 29.04
CA ASP A 323 -49.43 -37.27 30.34
C ASP A 323 -48.09 -37.24 31.10
N ASN A 324 -48.17 -37.47 32.42
CA ASN A 324 -47.00 -37.52 33.28
C ASN A 324 -46.38 -38.94 33.24
N THR A 325 -45.22 -39.07 32.59
CA THR A 325 -44.44 -40.31 32.53
C THR A 325 -44.06 -40.81 33.93
N GLY A 326 -44.16 -42.13 34.17
CA GLY A 326 -43.86 -42.75 35.47
C GLY A 326 -44.97 -42.63 36.53
N LYS A 327 -46.11 -42.00 36.21
CA LYS A 327 -47.28 -41.93 37.12
C LYS A 327 -48.22 -43.13 36.92
N ASN A 328 -48.94 -43.54 37.97
CA ASN A 328 -49.89 -44.67 37.98
C ASN A 328 -49.27 -46.07 37.82
N GLY A 329 -48.03 -46.29 38.26
CA GLY A 329 -47.36 -47.60 38.18
C GLY A 329 -46.79 -47.91 36.78
N ASP A 330 -46.53 -46.87 36.00
CA ASP A 330 -46.08 -46.95 34.62
C ASP A 330 -44.56 -47.12 34.51
N THR A 331 -44.08 -48.33 34.84
CA THR A 331 -42.64 -48.70 34.83
C THR A 331 -42.05 -48.93 33.45
N ASP A 332 -42.90 -49.09 32.44
CA ASP A 332 -42.51 -49.61 31.12
C ASP A 332 -42.40 -48.49 30.07
N SER A 333 -42.53 -47.23 30.52
CA SER A 333 -42.51 -46.03 29.70
C SER A 333 -41.09 -45.63 29.31
N THR A 334 -40.86 -45.30 28.03
CA THR A 334 -39.52 -44.93 27.52
C THR A 334 -39.19 -43.44 27.66
N GLY A 335 -40.18 -42.55 27.74
CA GLY A 335 -39.99 -41.10 27.68
C GLY A 335 -39.19 -40.52 28.86
N THR A 336 -38.14 -39.78 28.54
CA THR A 336 -37.19 -39.18 29.49
C THR A 336 -37.72 -38.00 30.29
N ARG A 337 -38.87 -37.41 29.91
CA ARG A 337 -39.36 -36.10 30.36
C ARG A 337 -38.39 -34.94 30.06
N LYS A 338 -37.50 -35.10 29.08
CA LYS A 338 -36.57 -34.06 28.60
C LYS A 338 -36.91 -33.62 27.18
N PHE A 339 -36.63 -32.35 26.87
CA PHE A 339 -36.45 -31.84 25.51
C PHE A 339 -34.97 -31.48 25.37
N ASP A 340 -34.14 -32.47 25.02
CA ASP A 340 -32.67 -32.34 25.00
C ASP A 340 -32.17 -32.16 23.57
N ILE A 341 -31.54 -31.02 23.30
CA ILE A 341 -31.00 -30.66 21.99
C ILE A 341 -29.52 -30.97 21.98
N GLY A 342 -29.09 -31.92 21.15
CA GLY A 342 -27.70 -32.33 20.99
C GLY A 342 -26.77 -31.19 20.54
N GLU A 343 -25.49 -31.31 20.85
CA GLU A 343 -24.44 -30.36 20.49
C GLU A 343 -24.42 -30.04 18.98
N GLY A 344 -24.23 -28.76 18.63
CA GLY A 344 -24.16 -28.27 17.26
C GLY A 344 -25.48 -28.29 16.46
N SER A 345 -26.58 -28.77 17.05
CA SER A 345 -27.88 -28.88 16.37
C SER A 345 -28.55 -27.52 16.11
N PHE A 346 -29.46 -27.47 15.14
CA PHE A 346 -30.36 -26.34 14.90
C PHE A 346 -31.82 -26.78 15.09
N VAL A 347 -32.53 -26.20 16.05
CA VAL A 347 -33.92 -26.50 16.37
C VAL A 347 -34.74 -25.21 16.32
N TYR A 348 -35.69 -25.14 15.39
CA TYR A 348 -36.64 -24.03 15.28
C TYR A 348 -38.08 -24.53 15.43
N LEU A 349 -38.80 -23.96 16.39
CA LEU A 349 -40.22 -24.19 16.65
C LEU A 349 -41.03 -22.93 16.29
N ASN A 350 -42.04 -23.09 15.46
CA ASN A 350 -42.86 -21.99 14.94
C ASN A 350 -44.36 -22.32 15.00
N TYR A 351 -45.19 -21.31 15.28
CA TYR A 351 -46.64 -21.39 15.07
C TYR A 351 -47.12 -20.19 14.25
N THR A 352 -47.67 -20.46 13.07
CA THR A 352 -47.94 -19.47 12.02
C THR A 352 -49.37 -18.94 11.96
N ALA A 353 -50.30 -19.46 12.78
CA ALA A 353 -51.60 -18.84 12.99
C ALA A 353 -51.60 -17.93 14.25
N ASN A 354 -52.76 -17.64 14.83
CA ASN A 354 -52.92 -16.55 15.82
C ASN A 354 -53.26 -17.02 17.25
N GLY A 355 -53.20 -18.32 17.52
CA GLY A 355 -53.47 -18.88 18.85
C GLY A 355 -52.39 -18.51 19.87
N THR A 356 -52.78 -18.32 21.13
CA THR A 356 -51.86 -17.83 22.18
C THR A 356 -51.86 -18.68 23.44
N ASN A 357 -52.59 -19.79 23.48
CA ASN A 357 -52.86 -20.52 24.72
C ASN A 357 -51.75 -21.50 25.12
N TYR A 358 -50.81 -21.79 24.21
CA TYR A 358 -49.75 -22.78 24.41
C TYR A 358 -48.36 -22.22 24.01
N PRO A 359 -47.27 -22.75 24.60
CA PRO A 359 -45.90 -22.40 24.27
C PRO A 359 -45.35 -23.34 23.17
N ALA A 360 -44.10 -23.13 22.75
CA ALA A 360 -43.49 -23.97 21.71
C ALA A 360 -43.39 -25.46 22.11
N VAL A 361 -42.99 -25.72 23.35
CA VAL A 361 -42.92 -27.06 23.98
C VAL A 361 -43.81 -27.07 25.22
N TYR A 362 -44.78 -27.98 25.31
CA TYR A 362 -45.84 -27.92 26.33
C TYR A 362 -45.92 -29.14 27.26
N ASN A 363 -46.06 -28.81 28.56
CA ASN A 363 -46.44 -29.65 29.71
C ASN A 363 -45.46 -30.77 30.11
N PHE A 364 -45.60 -31.31 31.31
CA PHE A 364 -44.99 -32.56 31.83
C PHE A 364 -43.47 -32.84 31.66
N PHE A 365 -42.66 -32.00 31.00
CA PHE A 365 -41.20 -32.12 30.93
C PHE A 365 -40.50 -31.43 32.11
N ASP A 366 -39.41 -32.03 32.58
CA ASP A 366 -38.58 -31.54 33.68
C ASP A 366 -37.40 -30.68 33.19
N GLU A 367 -36.96 -30.86 31.94
CA GLU A 367 -35.79 -30.19 31.39
C GLU A 367 -35.98 -29.86 29.91
N LEU A 368 -35.71 -28.60 29.53
CA LEU A 368 -35.41 -28.20 28.15
C LEU A 368 -33.94 -27.82 28.13
N ARG A 369 -33.12 -28.56 27.40
CA ARG A 369 -31.68 -28.34 27.33
C ARG A 369 -31.26 -27.99 25.90
N VAL A 370 -30.53 -26.88 25.75
CA VAL A 370 -29.90 -26.46 24.51
C VAL A 370 -28.42 -26.80 24.62
N GLY A 371 -27.98 -27.84 23.90
CA GLY A 371 -26.61 -28.35 23.93
C GLY A 371 -25.56 -27.33 23.50
N LYS A 372 -24.28 -27.66 23.72
CA LYS A 372 -23.16 -26.79 23.37
C LYS A 372 -23.22 -26.41 21.89
N ASN A 373 -22.94 -25.14 21.59
CA ASN A 373 -22.94 -24.59 20.22
C ASN A 373 -24.27 -24.74 19.44
N ALA A 374 -25.33 -25.32 20.04
CA ALA A 374 -26.61 -25.59 19.39
C ALA A 374 -27.51 -24.35 19.39
N THR A 375 -28.47 -24.31 18.47
CA THR A 375 -29.42 -23.21 18.32
C THR A 375 -30.84 -23.66 18.65
N TYR A 376 -31.53 -22.93 19.52
CA TYR A 376 -32.95 -23.10 19.83
C TYR A 376 -33.72 -21.82 19.57
N ASN A 377 -34.59 -21.86 18.56
CA ASN A 377 -35.44 -20.75 18.14
C ASN A 377 -36.90 -21.10 18.45
N ALA A 378 -37.64 -20.17 19.08
CA ALA A 378 -39.07 -20.32 19.35
C ALA A 378 -39.82 -19.04 18.98
N ASN A 379 -40.63 -19.11 17.92
CA ASN A 379 -41.45 -18.01 17.40
C ASN A 379 -42.93 -18.34 17.61
N MET A 380 -43.52 -17.80 18.68
CA MET A 380 -44.89 -18.11 19.09
C MET A 380 -45.78 -16.86 19.07
N PRO A 381 -47.07 -16.98 18.68
CA PRO A 381 -48.04 -15.92 18.90
C PRO A 381 -48.43 -15.80 20.37
N GLY A 382 -48.27 -16.86 21.17
CA GLY A 382 -48.30 -16.86 22.63
C GLY A 382 -46.91 -16.69 23.27
N SER A 383 -46.74 -17.14 24.50
CA SER A 383 -45.41 -17.23 25.13
C SER A 383 -44.50 -18.19 24.36
N ALA A 384 -43.21 -17.89 24.24
CA ALA A 384 -42.24 -18.80 23.65
C ALA A 384 -41.97 -20.01 24.57
N ALA A 385 -41.85 -19.77 25.88
CA ALA A 385 -41.60 -20.80 26.89
C ALA A 385 -42.34 -20.54 28.22
N TYR A 386 -42.88 -21.60 28.81
CA TYR A 386 -43.28 -21.66 30.22
C TYR A 386 -43.27 -23.11 30.73
N PHE A 387 -43.26 -23.27 32.06
CA PHE A 387 -43.30 -24.58 32.73
C PHE A 387 -44.64 -24.84 33.44
N ASN A 388 -44.97 -26.12 33.57
CA ASN A 388 -46.20 -26.64 34.19
C ASN A 388 -45.94 -27.63 35.34
N VAL A 389 -44.69 -27.90 35.67
CA VAL A 389 -44.31 -28.84 36.74
C VAL A 389 -43.29 -28.16 37.65
N ASP A 390 -43.27 -28.59 38.91
CA ASP A 390 -42.31 -28.10 39.90
C ASP A 390 -40.87 -28.49 39.50
N ASP A 391 -39.91 -27.68 39.95
CA ASP A 391 -38.47 -27.95 39.86
C ASP A 391 -37.91 -28.07 38.41
N ALA A 392 -38.73 -27.75 37.40
CA ALA A 392 -38.37 -27.85 35.98
C ALA A 392 -37.35 -26.78 35.53
N SER A 393 -36.52 -27.10 34.54
CA SER A 393 -35.43 -26.22 34.10
C SER A 393 -35.30 -26.02 32.59
N PHE A 394 -34.95 -24.81 32.17
CA PHE A 394 -34.43 -24.47 30.85
C PHE A 394 -32.93 -24.24 31.03
N ILE A 395 -32.08 -24.97 30.32
CA ILE A 395 -30.62 -24.84 30.41
C ILE A 395 -30.05 -24.58 29.01
N ALA A 396 -29.35 -23.46 28.83
CA ALA A 396 -28.58 -23.17 27.63
C ALA A 396 -27.08 -23.36 27.93
N GLU A 397 -26.44 -24.29 27.24
CA GLU A 397 -25.02 -24.65 27.43
C GLU A 397 -24.06 -23.64 26.77
N GLU A 398 -22.76 -23.82 27.00
CA GLU A 398 -21.69 -22.97 26.43
C GLU A 398 -21.79 -22.87 24.89
N GLY A 399 -21.66 -21.64 24.34
CA GLY A 399 -21.72 -21.36 22.91
C GLY A 399 -23.11 -21.52 22.25
N SER A 400 -24.12 -21.99 22.99
CA SER A 400 -25.48 -22.14 22.47
C SER A 400 -26.11 -20.81 22.07
N THR A 401 -27.14 -20.85 21.24
CA THR A 401 -27.91 -19.68 20.80
C THR A 401 -29.40 -19.90 21.09
N VAL A 402 -30.03 -18.96 21.76
CA VAL A 402 -31.43 -19.03 22.19
C VAL A 402 -32.17 -17.79 21.73
N ASN A 403 -33.12 -17.96 20.81
CA ASN A 403 -33.94 -16.88 20.27
C ASN A 403 -35.41 -17.12 20.62
N LEU A 404 -35.98 -16.28 21.48
CA LEU A 404 -37.35 -16.42 21.99
C LEU A 404 -38.19 -15.19 21.62
N LEU A 405 -39.25 -15.38 20.84
CA LEU A 405 -40.18 -14.34 20.41
C LEU A 405 -41.62 -14.68 20.80
N SER A 406 -42.27 -13.75 21.51
CA SER A 406 -43.73 -13.72 21.66
C SER A 406 -44.30 -12.57 20.83
N ARG A 407 -45.29 -12.88 20.00
CA ARG A 407 -46.07 -11.86 19.26
C ARG A 407 -47.32 -11.41 20.02
N ALA A 408 -47.56 -11.90 21.24
CA ALA A 408 -48.73 -11.57 22.06
C ALA A 408 -48.64 -10.18 22.71
N GLY A 409 -49.63 -9.33 22.47
CA GLY A 409 -49.82 -8.08 23.24
C GLY A 409 -50.09 -8.29 24.74
N SER A 410 -50.54 -9.49 25.13
CA SER A 410 -51.13 -9.80 26.44
C SER A 410 -50.38 -10.88 27.23
N ARG A 411 -49.21 -11.34 26.77
CA ARG A 411 -48.46 -12.43 27.42
C ARG A 411 -46.96 -12.17 27.43
N ALA A 412 -46.32 -12.56 28.53
CA ALA A 412 -44.86 -12.60 28.62
C ALA A 412 -44.26 -13.55 27.57
N THR A 413 -43.06 -13.24 27.09
CA THR A 413 -42.31 -14.12 26.19
C THR A 413 -41.86 -15.38 26.92
N VAL A 414 -41.39 -15.22 28.16
CA VAL A 414 -41.02 -16.33 29.05
C VAL A 414 -41.65 -16.11 30.42
N GLN A 415 -42.21 -17.16 31.02
CA GLN A 415 -42.79 -17.04 32.35
C GLN A 415 -42.65 -18.29 33.23
N SER A 416 -42.48 -18.06 34.53
CA SER A 416 -42.61 -19.07 35.58
C SER A 416 -44.05 -19.10 36.06
N GLY A 417 -44.88 -19.90 35.42
CA GLY A 417 -46.33 -19.92 35.57
C GLY A 417 -47.02 -20.33 34.28
N ALA A 418 -47.96 -21.26 34.35
CA ALA A 418 -48.59 -21.82 33.16
C ALA A 418 -49.85 -21.05 32.77
N VAL A 419 -49.93 -20.61 31.52
CA VAL A 419 -51.15 -20.03 30.91
C VAL A 419 -52.28 -21.05 30.89
N ASN A 420 -51.95 -22.28 30.51
CA ASN A 420 -52.88 -23.39 30.37
C ASN A 420 -52.35 -24.58 31.16
N ALA A 421 -53.14 -25.04 32.13
CA ALA A 421 -52.80 -26.14 33.04
C ALA A 421 -54.04 -27.02 33.31
N THR A 422 -54.72 -27.42 32.24
CA THR A 422 -55.97 -28.20 32.28
C THR A 422 -55.78 -29.70 32.54
N ASN A 423 -54.57 -30.25 32.36
CA ASN A 423 -54.29 -31.67 32.49
C ASN A 423 -54.06 -32.13 33.94
N ALA A 424 -54.47 -33.36 34.29
CA ALA A 424 -54.38 -33.89 35.65
C ALA A 424 -52.93 -34.11 36.14
N GLY A 425 -52.42 -33.15 36.94
CA GLY A 425 -51.04 -33.13 37.43
C GLY A 425 -50.18 -32.03 36.80
N SER A 426 -50.71 -31.33 35.80
CA SER A 426 -50.20 -30.04 35.35
C SER A 426 -50.48 -28.98 36.43
N GLN A 427 -49.53 -28.10 36.68
CA GLN A 427 -49.65 -27.02 37.66
C GLN A 427 -49.80 -25.67 36.96
N ALA A 428 -50.78 -24.87 37.40
CA ALA A 428 -50.87 -23.47 36.99
C ALA A 428 -49.75 -22.62 37.62
N ASN A 429 -49.37 -22.95 38.85
CA ASN A 429 -48.40 -22.23 39.68
C ASN A 429 -47.26 -23.18 40.10
N PRO A 430 -46.36 -23.62 39.19
CA PRO A 430 -45.21 -24.41 39.58
C PRO A 430 -44.26 -23.60 40.46
N LYS A 431 -43.53 -24.28 41.35
CA LYS A 431 -42.46 -23.71 42.17
C LYS A 431 -41.08 -24.08 41.62
N ASN A 432 -40.05 -23.36 42.04
CA ASN A 432 -38.64 -23.70 41.77
C ASN A 432 -38.26 -23.84 40.28
N THR A 433 -39.05 -23.31 39.34
CA THR A 433 -38.70 -23.38 37.92
C THR A 433 -37.48 -22.50 37.63
N LYS A 434 -36.54 -22.98 36.82
CA LYS A 434 -35.24 -22.33 36.58
C LYS A 434 -34.98 -22.11 35.10
N TYR A 435 -34.63 -20.90 34.70
CA TYR A 435 -34.05 -20.61 33.39
C TYR A 435 -32.58 -20.23 33.59
N GLU A 436 -31.66 -21.01 33.03
CA GLU A 436 -30.22 -20.88 33.25
C GLU A 436 -29.47 -20.78 31.93
N PHE A 437 -28.83 -19.64 31.69
CA PHE A 437 -28.03 -19.37 30.51
C PHE A 437 -26.56 -19.30 30.93
N LYS A 438 -25.78 -20.31 30.52
CA LYS A 438 -24.38 -20.51 30.95
C LYS A 438 -23.40 -19.61 30.16
N PRO A 439 -22.12 -19.54 30.60
CA PRO A 439 -21.12 -18.70 29.94
C PRO A 439 -21.03 -18.93 28.43
N LYS A 440 -20.81 -17.85 27.69
CA LYS A 440 -20.76 -17.80 26.21
C LYS A 440 -22.03 -18.21 25.46
N SER A 441 -23.17 -18.43 26.14
CA SER A 441 -24.46 -18.55 25.43
C SER A 441 -24.88 -17.20 24.82
N ASN A 442 -25.62 -17.22 23.72
CA ASN A 442 -26.16 -16.05 23.03
C ASN A 442 -27.68 -16.04 23.20
N VAL A 443 -28.28 -15.03 23.85
CA VAL A 443 -29.67 -15.11 24.35
C VAL A 443 -30.49 -13.87 24.01
N PHE A 444 -31.39 -13.99 23.04
CA PHE A 444 -32.24 -12.91 22.56
C PHE A 444 -33.71 -13.19 22.90
N ILE A 445 -34.28 -12.41 23.83
CA ILE A 445 -35.66 -12.59 24.31
C ILE A 445 -36.45 -11.32 24.00
N VAL A 446 -37.33 -11.41 23.01
CA VAL A 446 -38.10 -10.26 22.51
C VAL A 446 -39.58 -10.45 22.81
N GLY A 447 -40.19 -9.41 23.35
CA GLY A 447 -41.63 -9.36 23.60
C GLY A 447 -42.24 -8.02 23.21
N ASN A 448 -43.57 -7.98 23.14
CA ASN A 448 -44.33 -6.78 22.84
C ASN A 448 -45.61 -6.78 23.70
N ASN A 449 -45.47 -6.69 25.02
CA ASN A 449 -46.59 -6.82 25.95
C ASN A 449 -46.52 -5.85 27.15
N ASN A 450 -47.64 -5.69 27.86
CA ASN A 450 -47.76 -4.78 29.02
C ASN A 450 -47.52 -5.43 30.40
N GLY A 451 -47.17 -6.72 30.46
CA GLY A 451 -47.00 -7.52 31.68
C GLY A 451 -45.55 -7.91 32.02
N GLY A 452 -44.61 -7.66 31.12
CA GLY A 452 -43.19 -8.05 31.24
C GLY A 452 -42.77 -9.04 30.14
N VAL A 453 -41.54 -8.94 29.63
CA VAL A 453 -40.97 -9.94 28.69
C VAL A 453 -40.68 -11.24 29.43
N LEU A 454 -40.11 -11.12 30.62
CA LEU A 454 -39.99 -12.16 31.64
C LEU A 454 -41.02 -11.88 32.74
N ALA A 455 -41.75 -12.91 33.20
CA ALA A 455 -42.73 -12.75 34.28
C ALA A 455 -42.74 -13.93 35.27
N TYR A 456 -43.02 -13.63 36.54
CA TYR A 456 -43.32 -14.63 37.56
C TYR A 456 -44.83 -14.75 37.73
N ASN A 457 -45.45 -15.64 36.96
CA ASN A 457 -46.89 -15.87 36.97
C ASN A 457 -47.27 -17.08 37.85
N SER A 458 -46.59 -17.22 39.00
CA SER A 458 -46.75 -18.33 39.95
C SER A 458 -46.77 -17.83 41.39
N THR A 459 -47.77 -18.26 42.15
CA THR A 459 -47.92 -17.95 43.59
C THR A 459 -46.99 -18.74 44.52
N ASN A 460 -46.30 -19.77 44.02
CA ASN A 460 -45.65 -20.78 44.87
C ASN A 460 -44.15 -20.53 45.14
N GLY A 461 -43.54 -19.50 44.52
CA GLY A 461 -42.19 -19.04 44.84
C GLY A 461 -41.04 -19.90 44.29
N GLY A 462 -39.81 -19.51 44.63
CA GLY A 462 -38.56 -20.21 44.31
C GLY A 462 -38.09 -20.14 42.86
N ASN A 463 -38.82 -19.45 41.97
CA ASN A 463 -38.52 -19.47 40.54
C ASN A 463 -37.36 -18.54 40.16
N GLN A 464 -36.51 -18.96 39.23
CA GLN A 464 -35.22 -18.32 38.94
C GLN A 464 -35.02 -18.05 37.44
N PHE A 465 -34.49 -16.87 37.13
CA PHE A 465 -33.82 -16.58 35.86
C PHE A 465 -32.36 -16.28 36.17
N ILE A 466 -31.42 -16.95 35.51
CA ILE A 466 -29.98 -16.89 35.78
C ILE A 466 -29.25 -16.71 34.45
N PHE A 467 -28.49 -15.63 34.33
CA PHE A 467 -27.63 -15.31 33.19
C PHE A 467 -26.19 -15.21 33.71
N ASP A 468 -25.38 -16.25 33.51
CA ASP A 468 -23.99 -16.29 33.98
C ASP A 468 -23.02 -16.13 32.82
N SER A 469 -22.50 -14.90 32.63
CA SER A 469 -21.65 -14.50 31.51
C SER A 469 -22.06 -14.98 30.10
N PRO A 470 -23.33 -14.88 29.65
CA PRO A 470 -23.68 -15.14 28.25
C PRO A 470 -22.90 -14.18 27.35
N GLU A 471 -22.35 -14.63 26.22
CA GLU A 471 -21.52 -13.81 25.31
C GLU A 471 -22.25 -12.55 24.83
N SER A 472 -23.54 -12.70 24.54
CA SER A 472 -24.47 -11.59 24.39
C SER A 472 -25.82 -12.00 24.93
N PHE A 473 -26.49 -11.11 25.66
CA PHE A 473 -27.92 -11.25 25.94
C PHE A 473 -28.65 -9.94 25.72
N ASP A 474 -29.91 -10.01 25.28
CA ASP A 474 -30.78 -8.85 25.11
C ASP A 474 -32.23 -9.26 25.40
N ILE A 475 -32.80 -8.69 26.47
CA ILE A 475 -34.18 -8.91 26.90
C ILE A 475 -34.91 -7.59 26.70
N ARG A 476 -35.73 -7.49 25.66
CA ARG A 476 -36.30 -6.22 25.20
C ARG A 476 -37.81 -6.26 25.00
N ASN A 477 -38.50 -5.28 25.59
CA ASN A 477 -39.93 -5.08 25.44
C ASN A 477 -40.22 -3.98 24.42
N SER A 478 -40.68 -4.37 23.23
CA SER A 478 -41.05 -3.46 22.15
C SER A 478 -42.42 -2.80 22.35
N PHE A 479 -43.09 -3.03 23.49
CA PHE A 479 -44.39 -2.43 23.79
C PHE A 479 -44.30 -0.92 23.97
N ASN A 480 -44.84 -0.19 23.00
CA ASN A 480 -44.78 1.27 22.94
C ASN A 480 -46.01 1.91 23.59
N SER A 481 -45.91 2.28 24.86
CA SER A 481 -46.96 2.96 25.61
C SER A 481 -46.38 3.96 26.61
N THR A 482 -47.00 5.13 26.74
CA THR A 482 -46.60 6.17 27.70
C THR A 482 -47.35 6.09 29.03
N THR A 483 -48.32 5.16 29.17
CA THR A 483 -49.26 5.10 30.30
C THR A 483 -49.23 3.77 31.07
N THR A 484 -48.40 2.81 30.66
CA THR A 484 -48.32 1.46 31.24
C THR A 484 -46.89 1.06 31.61
N THR A 485 -46.76 -0.06 32.32
CA THR A 485 -45.48 -0.67 32.71
C THR A 485 -44.87 -1.44 31.55
N ASN A 486 -43.89 -0.87 30.84
CA ASN A 486 -43.25 -1.51 29.69
C ASN A 486 -42.04 -2.39 30.08
N ALA A 487 -41.99 -2.90 31.31
CA ALA A 487 -40.79 -3.51 31.86
C ALA A 487 -40.29 -4.72 31.05
N PHE A 488 -38.97 -4.98 31.05
CA PHE A 488 -38.46 -6.28 30.61
C PHE A 488 -38.78 -7.38 31.63
N LEU A 489 -38.69 -7.08 32.93
CA LEU A 489 -39.01 -7.98 34.04
C LEU A 489 -40.29 -7.51 34.75
N GLY A 490 -41.38 -8.24 34.52
CA GLY A 490 -42.68 -7.99 35.11
C GLY A 490 -42.79 -8.37 36.59
N ASP A 491 -43.83 -7.85 37.23
CA ASP A 491 -44.35 -8.37 38.49
C ASP A 491 -45.88 -8.46 38.38
N THR A 492 -46.39 -9.67 38.22
CA THR A 492 -47.81 -9.95 37.94
C THR A 492 -48.54 -10.52 39.16
N THR A 493 -47.86 -10.70 40.30
CA THR A 493 -48.39 -11.43 41.46
C THR A 493 -48.57 -10.54 42.69
N SER A 494 -49.76 -10.56 43.27
CA SER A 494 -50.01 -9.99 44.60
C SER A 494 -49.36 -10.80 45.74
N ASN A 495 -49.02 -12.07 45.50
CA ASN A 495 -48.31 -12.94 46.44
C ASN A 495 -46.80 -12.95 46.16
N ARG A 496 -46.04 -12.25 47.01
CA ARG A 496 -44.58 -12.06 46.87
C ARG A 496 -43.81 -13.27 47.38
N GLY A 497 -43.52 -14.19 46.47
CA GLY A 497 -42.71 -15.37 46.75
C GLY A 497 -41.21 -15.08 46.86
N THR A 498 -40.40 -16.14 46.73
CA THR A 498 -38.94 -16.13 46.77
C THR A 498 -38.31 -16.21 45.36
N ASN A 499 -38.92 -15.56 44.37
CA ASN A 499 -38.43 -15.61 42.99
C ASN A 499 -37.26 -14.63 42.79
N SER A 500 -36.31 -14.96 41.90
CA SER A 500 -35.10 -14.17 41.65
C SER A 500 -34.72 -14.08 40.16
N PHE A 501 -34.37 -12.89 39.70
CA PHE A 501 -33.70 -12.65 38.42
C PHE A 501 -32.26 -12.29 38.73
N THR A 502 -31.29 -13.04 38.20
CA THR A 502 -29.88 -12.93 38.54
C THR A 502 -29.03 -12.86 37.27
N ILE A 503 -28.15 -11.87 37.20
CA ILE A 503 -27.06 -11.77 36.22
C ILE A 503 -25.74 -11.90 36.98
N LYS A 504 -24.77 -12.63 36.42
CA LYS A 504 -23.42 -12.80 36.98
C LYS A 504 -22.34 -12.57 35.93
N ASN A 505 -21.17 -12.16 36.40
CA ASN A 505 -19.93 -12.04 35.63
C ASN A 505 -20.14 -11.34 34.27
N SER A 506 -20.92 -10.26 34.25
CA SER A 506 -21.42 -9.64 33.01
C SER A 506 -21.34 -8.13 33.04
N ASP A 507 -21.24 -7.54 31.86
CA ASP A 507 -21.58 -6.14 31.65
C ASP A 507 -23.09 -6.02 31.53
N ILE A 508 -23.66 -4.92 32.04
CA ILE A 508 -25.11 -4.71 32.13
C ILE A 508 -25.45 -3.32 31.60
N SER A 509 -26.07 -3.27 30.43
CA SER A 509 -26.67 -2.07 29.87
C SER A 509 -28.19 -2.07 30.12
N ILE A 510 -28.78 -0.94 30.56
CA ILE A 510 -30.23 -0.80 30.80
C ILE A 510 -30.84 0.43 30.12
N TRP A 511 -32.05 0.28 29.58
CA TRP A 511 -32.82 1.37 28.95
C TRP A 511 -34.09 1.64 29.73
N ASN A 512 -34.27 2.88 30.17
CA ASN A 512 -35.51 3.32 30.80
C ASN A 512 -36.69 3.29 29.79
N ASN A 513 -37.93 3.39 30.29
CA ASN A 513 -39.11 3.30 29.43
C ASN A 513 -39.22 4.41 28.36
N GLN A 514 -38.55 5.56 28.54
CA GLN A 514 -38.69 6.78 27.73
C GLN A 514 -37.68 6.92 26.58
N VAL A 515 -36.48 6.33 26.69
CA VAL A 515 -35.47 6.40 25.62
C VAL A 515 -35.86 5.57 24.39
N ASP A 516 -35.25 5.83 23.23
CA ASP A 516 -35.33 4.90 22.10
C ASP A 516 -34.78 3.53 22.54
N ILE A 517 -35.51 2.45 22.23
CA ILE A 517 -35.12 1.09 22.58
C ILE A 517 -33.96 0.60 21.73
N ASP A 518 -33.80 1.11 20.51
CA ASP A 518 -32.70 0.76 19.61
C ASP A 518 -31.50 1.74 19.69
N GLY A 519 -31.62 2.81 20.48
CA GLY A 519 -30.55 3.78 20.76
C GLY A 519 -29.55 3.31 21.83
N ALA A 520 -28.69 4.23 22.27
CA ALA A 520 -27.75 4.00 23.38
C ALA A 520 -28.48 3.73 24.70
N PRO A 521 -27.89 2.95 25.63
CA PRO A 521 -28.50 2.67 26.93
C PRO A 521 -28.60 3.92 27.80
N THR A 522 -29.48 3.88 28.80
CA THR A 522 -29.57 4.92 29.84
C THR A 522 -28.36 4.84 30.79
N TYR A 523 -27.97 3.61 31.15
CA TYR A 523 -26.81 3.32 32.00
C TYR A 523 -26.12 2.04 31.52
N ASP A 524 -24.81 1.97 31.71
CA ASP A 524 -23.98 0.78 31.50
C ASP A 524 -23.12 0.53 32.75
N TYR A 525 -23.03 -0.73 33.17
CA TYR A 525 -22.26 -1.16 34.34
C TYR A 525 -21.29 -2.25 33.92
N SER A 526 -20.03 -2.09 34.29
CA SER A 526 -18.90 -2.88 33.83
C SER A 526 -18.49 -3.96 34.84
N ASN A 527 -18.34 -5.20 34.38
CA ASN A 527 -17.87 -6.35 35.16
C ASN A 527 -18.66 -6.59 36.46
N VAL A 528 -19.99 -6.61 36.35
CA VAL A 528 -20.91 -6.89 37.47
C VAL A 528 -20.85 -8.39 37.79
N THR A 529 -20.30 -8.74 38.95
CA THR A 529 -20.09 -10.13 39.37
C THR A 529 -21.38 -10.78 39.90
N ASP A 530 -22.25 -10.00 40.54
CA ASP A 530 -23.62 -10.39 40.89
C ASP A 530 -24.56 -9.19 40.76
N PHE A 531 -25.72 -9.39 40.12
CA PHE A 531 -26.88 -8.51 40.17
C PHE A 531 -28.12 -9.37 40.33
N THR A 532 -28.84 -9.21 41.44
CA THR A 532 -30.02 -10.02 41.77
C THR A 532 -31.22 -9.14 42.12
N VAL A 533 -32.36 -9.42 41.48
CA VAL A 533 -33.65 -8.79 41.71
C VAL A 533 -34.63 -9.84 42.24
N THR A 534 -35.00 -9.74 43.51
CA THR A 534 -36.00 -10.60 44.14
C THR A 534 -37.40 -9.98 44.10
N ASN A 535 -38.48 -10.76 44.07
CA ASN A 535 -39.85 -10.22 44.16
C ASN A 535 -40.37 -10.06 45.61
N SER A 536 -39.47 -9.99 46.59
CA SER A 536 -39.79 -9.84 48.02
C SER A 536 -40.50 -8.52 48.40
N SER A 537 -40.43 -7.50 47.54
CA SER A 537 -41.03 -6.18 47.71
C SER A 537 -41.77 -5.71 46.44
N ALA A 538 -42.56 -4.64 46.54
CA ALA A 538 -43.45 -4.16 45.46
C ALA A 538 -42.73 -3.86 44.13
N ASN A 539 -41.51 -3.35 44.22
CA ASN A 539 -40.67 -3.00 43.07
C ASN A 539 -39.47 -3.97 42.95
N GLY A 540 -39.45 -5.00 43.79
CA GLY A 540 -38.35 -5.93 43.99
C GLY A 540 -37.30 -5.47 45.00
N GLY A 541 -36.63 -6.42 45.65
CA GLY A 541 -35.43 -6.18 46.45
C GLY A 541 -34.21 -6.42 45.57
N VAL A 542 -33.36 -5.41 45.42
CA VAL A 542 -32.20 -5.39 44.52
C VAL A 542 -30.90 -5.52 45.32
N THR A 543 -30.02 -6.41 44.89
CA THR A 543 -28.62 -6.50 45.34
C THR A 543 -27.70 -6.48 44.13
N SER A 544 -26.54 -5.85 44.25
CA SER A 544 -25.55 -5.79 43.17
C SER A 544 -24.13 -5.63 43.71
N SER A 545 -23.15 -6.20 43.02
CA SER A 545 -21.73 -5.91 43.25
C SER A 545 -21.36 -4.48 42.84
N ASP A 546 -22.14 -3.88 41.92
CA ASP A 546 -22.07 -2.48 41.53
C ASP A 546 -23.07 -1.63 42.36
N PRO A 547 -22.60 -0.68 43.20
CA PRO A 547 -23.47 0.12 44.07
C PRO A 547 -24.41 1.09 43.34
N ASP A 548 -24.01 1.57 42.15
CA ASP A 548 -24.81 2.47 41.35
C ASP A 548 -25.98 1.70 40.71
N LEU A 549 -25.71 0.53 40.12
CA LEU A 549 -26.77 -0.38 39.65
C LEU A 549 -27.74 -0.77 40.78
N GLN A 550 -27.23 -1.04 41.99
CA GLN A 550 -28.07 -1.38 43.14
C GLN A 550 -29.08 -0.27 43.51
N SER A 551 -28.67 1.00 43.34
CA SER A 551 -29.47 2.17 43.76
C SER A 551 -30.30 2.78 42.62
N GLN A 552 -29.86 2.63 41.37
CA GLN A 552 -30.51 3.19 40.18
C GLN A 552 -31.53 2.24 39.54
N TYR A 553 -31.40 0.92 39.75
CA TYR A 553 -32.37 -0.03 39.22
C TYR A 553 -33.64 -0.10 40.06
N LEU A 554 -34.79 0.17 39.43
CA LEU A 554 -36.12 0.13 40.05
C LEU A 554 -37.15 -0.38 39.04
N ARG A 555 -37.82 -1.49 39.35
CA ARG A 555 -38.96 -1.96 38.53
C ARG A 555 -40.16 -1.02 38.76
N PRO A 556 -40.98 -0.74 37.74
CA PRO A 556 -40.98 -1.28 36.38
C PRO A 556 -40.37 -0.30 35.34
N ASN A 557 -39.35 0.48 35.71
CA ASN A 557 -38.92 1.66 34.94
C ASN A 557 -38.05 1.37 33.72
N TYR A 558 -37.63 0.11 33.51
CA TYR A 558 -36.69 -0.31 32.47
C TYR A 558 -37.32 -1.34 31.53
N LYS A 559 -37.38 -1.02 30.24
CA LYS A 559 -38.00 -1.86 29.19
C LYS A 559 -37.02 -2.81 28.49
N ARG A 560 -35.73 -2.62 28.72
CA ARG A 560 -34.66 -3.45 28.14
C ARG A 560 -33.47 -3.55 29.08
N ILE A 561 -32.90 -4.74 29.12
CA ILE A 561 -31.59 -5.04 29.72
C ILE A 561 -30.79 -5.90 28.74
N SER A 562 -29.50 -5.63 28.62
CA SER A 562 -28.61 -6.35 27.70
C SER A 562 -27.22 -6.44 28.31
N GLY A 563 -26.41 -7.40 27.86
CA GLY A 563 -25.01 -7.54 28.26
C GLY A 563 -24.12 -7.81 27.06
N MET A 564 -22.97 -7.15 27.06
CA MET A 564 -21.98 -7.09 25.98
C MET A 564 -20.69 -7.76 26.47
N ASN A 565 -20.67 -9.09 26.45
CA ASN A 565 -19.68 -9.90 27.16
C ASN A 565 -18.64 -10.56 26.24
N SER A 566 -18.68 -10.28 24.93
CA SER A 566 -17.70 -10.80 23.98
C SER A 566 -16.31 -10.25 24.27
N ILE A 567 -15.30 -10.89 23.69
CA ILE A 567 -13.96 -10.29 23.63
C ILE A 567 -14.05 -9.06 22.70
N PRO A 568 -13.46 -7.91 23.07
CA PRO A 568 -13.47 -6.73 22.20
C PRO A 568 -12.61 -6.91 20.95
N GLU A 569 -13.10 -6.45 19.80
CA GLU A 569 -12.38 -6.51 18.52
C GLU A 569 -12.09 -5.09 18.00
N LEU A 570 -10.88 -4.86 17.47
CA LEU A 570 -10.44 -3.57 16.96
C LEU A 570 -10.63 -3.47 15.44
N THR A 571 -11.25 -2.40 14.97
CA THR A 571 -11.31 -2.06 13.53
C THR A 571 -10.68 -0.70 13.31
N TRP A 572 -9.53 -0.68 12.64
CA TRP A 572 -8.85 0.56 12.27
C TRP A 572 -9.60 1.31 11.17
N THR A 573 -9.62 2.65 11.26
CA THR A 573 -9.76 3.48 10.07
C THR A 573 -8.40 3.47 9.35
N PRO A 574 -8.34 3.36 8.00
CA PRO A 574 -7.08 3.38 7.26
C PRO A 574 -6.20 4.58 7.65
N VAL A 575 -4.96 4.28 8.05
CA VAL A 575 -3.96 5.26 8.49
C VAL A 575 -2.98 5.50 7.36
N THR A 576 -2.67 6.76 7.08
CA THR A 576 -1.66 7.15 6.10
C THR A 576 -0.48 7.85 6.76
N ASP A 577 0.63 7.95 6.03
CA ASP A 577 1.79 8.79 6.39
C ASP A 577 1.50 10.31 6.23
N ALA A 578 0.26 10.69 5.91
CA ALA A 578 -0.24 12.07 5.90
C ALA A 578 -1.19 12.40 7.07
N ASP A 579 -1.35 11.51 8.06
CA ASP A 579 -2.22 11.69 9.23
C ASP A 579 -1.44 12.00 10.51
N PHE A 580 -1.84 13.04 11.27
CA PHE A 580 -1.46 13.14 12.68
C PHE A 580 -2.49 12.49 13.61
N ASP A 581 -3.79 12.62 13.31
CA ASP A 581 -4.86 12.01 14.10
C ASP A 581 -5.19 10.60 13.57
N GLN A 582 -5.19 9.60 14.46
CA GLN A 582 -5.66 8.25 14.13
C GLN A 582 -6.96 7.95 14.87
N GLN A 583 -7.79 7.07 14.30
CA GLN A 583 -9.00 6.60 14.96
C GLN A 583 -9.30 5.14 14.62
N SER A 584 -10.02 4.47 15.52
CA SER A 584 -10.46 3.10 15.36
C SER A 584 -11.82 2.90 16.04
N ARG A 585 -12.51 1.80 15.74
CA ARG A 585 -13.70 1.35 16.46
C ARG A 585 -13.40 0.10 17.26
N ILE A 586 -14.08 -0.07 18.38
CA ILE A 586 -14.07 -1.31 19.16
C ILE A 586 -15.46 -1.95 19.07
N LEU A 587 -15.56 -3.15 18.49
CA LEU A 587 -16.76 -3.98 18.59
C LEU A 587 -16.78 -4.66 19.96
N ILE A 588 -17.90 -4.60 20.69
CA ILE A 588 -18.04 -5.15 22.06
C ILE A 588 -19.17 -6.18 22.20
N GLY A 589 -19.85 -6.52 21.10
CA GLY A 589 -20.89 -7.55 21.06
C GLY A 589 -21.98 -7.26 20.04
N TYR A 590 -23.06 -8.03 20.13
CA TYR A 590 -24.22 -7.92 19.23
C TYR A 590 -25.51 -7.77 20.04
N THR A 591 -26.48 -7.08 19.46
CA THR A 591 -27.76 -6.82 20.13
C THR A 591 -28.91 -6.96 19.15
N ALA A 592 -30.07 -7.45 19.59
CA ALA A 592 -31.22 -7.61 18.71
C ALA A 592 -31.72 -6.24 18.21
N VAL A 593 -32.29 -6.17 17.01
CA VAL A 593 -32.91 -4.95 16.47
C VAL A 593 -34.42 -4.97 16.65
N GLY A 594 -35.01 -3.79 16.79
CA GLY A 594 -36.46 -3.61 16.81
C GLY A 594 -37.09 -3.66 15.42
N GLY A 595 -38.38 -3.30 15.37
CA GLY A 595 -39.20 -3.31 14.16
C GLY A 595 -40.47 -4.15 14.34
N SER A 596 -41.25 -4.28 13.27
CA SER A 596 -42.46 -5.11 13.24
C SER A 596 -42.18 -6.61 13.24
N ASP A 597 -41.01 -7.02 12.75
CA ASP A 597 -40.56 -8.41 12.77
C ASP A 597 -39.06 -8.48 13.13
N PRO A 598 -38.73 -8.62 14.43
CA PRO A 598 -37.35 -8.54 14.93
C PRO A 598 -36.54 -9.82 14.66
N PHE A 599 -37.18 -10.89 14.20
CA PHE A 599 -36.55 -12.18 13.90
C PHE A 599 -36.59 -12.45 12.39
N ASP A 600 -35.69 -13.29 11.87
CA ASP A 600 -35.69 -13.74 10.46
C ASP A 600 -36.65 -14.93 10.22
N GLU A 601 -36.64 -15.48 9.00
CA GLU A 601 -37.48 -16.62 8.61
C GLU A 601 -37.07 -17.95 9.27
N ASP A 602 -35.85 -18.02 9.81
CA ASP A 602 -35.31 -19.14 10.57
C ASP A 602 -35.55 -18.99 12.09
N GLY A 603 -36.16 -17.88 12.51
CA GLY A 603 -36.40 -17.56 13.91
C GLY A 603 -35.16 -17.11 14.68
N ASN A 604 -34.07 -16.73 14.01
CA ASN A 604 -32.95 -16.05 14.68
C ASN A 604 -33.34 -14.59 14.95
N ALA A 605 -32.88 -14.02 16.06
CA ALA A 605 -32.96 -12.58 16.24
C ALA A 605 -32.12 -11.87 15.17
N LYS A 606 -32.70 -10.89 14.49
CA LYS A 606 -31.93 -9.96 13.66
C LYS A 606 -31.08 -9.12 14.61
N THR A 607 -29.76 -9.15 14.45
CA THR A 607 -28.84 -8.40 15.31
C THR A 607 -28.16 -7.25 14.56
N LYS A 608 -27.61 -6.31 15.32
CA LYS A 608 -26.65 -5.31 14.84
C LYS A 608 -25.39 -5.33 15.71
N PRO A 609 -24.21 -5.01 15.13
CA PRO A 609 -23.00 -4.82 15.91
C PRO A 609 -23.18 -3.67 16.91
N VAL A 610 -22.60 -3.84 18.10
CA VAL A 610 -22.50 -2.80 19.11
C VAL A 610 -21.05 -2.38 19.21
N TYR A 611 -20.75 -1.17 18.73
CA TYR A 611 -19.47 -0.53 18.96
C TYR A 611 -19.47 0.17 20.32
N ALA A 612 -18.30 0.27 20.95
CA ALA A 612 -18.12 1.00 22.20
C ALA A 612 -18.35 2.51 21.98
N ASP A 613 -18.97 3.16 22.96
CA ASP A 613 -19.33 4.58 22.94
C ASP A 613 -18.93 5.26 24.27
N SER A 614 -19.40 6.48 24.55
CA SER A 614 -19.07 7.19 25.80
C SER A 614 -19.73 6.58 27.06
N ILE A 615 -20.76 5.76 26.89
CA ILE A 615 -21.51 5.09 27.96
C ILE A 615 -20.97 3.67 28.13
N ARG A 616 -21.02 2.88 27.05
CA ARG A 616 -20.48 1.51 26.96
C ARG A 616 -18.98 1.57 26.65
N LYS A 617 -18.21 2.01 27.65
CA LYS A 617 -16.79 2.32 27.47
C LYS A 617 -15.94 1.09 27.17
N ALA A 618 -15.05 1.25 26.21
CA ALA A 618 -13.91 0.37 25.96
C ALA A 618 -12.67 1.21 25.65
N TYR A 619 -11.51 0.55 25.71
CA TYR A 619 -10.19 1.17 25.66
C TYR A 619 -9.31 0.49 24.63
N VAL A 620 -8.29 1.18 24.13
CA VAL A 620 -7.24 0.59 23.28
C VAL A 620 -5.88 1.08 23.77
N ASP A 621 -4.95 0.16 24.01
CA ASP A 621 -3.54 0.50 24.15
C ASP A 621 -2.88 0.42 22.78
N TYR A 622 -2.48 1.58 22.25
CA TYR A 622 -1.84 1.72 20.95
C TYR A 622 -0.32 1.80 21.03
N ILE A 623 0.34 1.40 19.94
CA ILE A 623 1.76 1.60 19.65
C ILE A 623 1.88 2.08 18.20
N ASP A 624 2.57 3.18 17.94
CA ASP A 624 2.77 3.71 16.59
C ASP A 624 4.13 3.36 15.97
N THR A 625 4.39 3.85 14.76
CA THR A 625 5.64 3.60 14.02
C THR A 625 6.84 4.39 14.56
N LEU A 626 6.60 5.45 15.34
CA LEU A 626 7.61 6.29 15.97
C LEU A 626 8.01 5.78 17.37
N GLY A 627 7.25 4.82 17.93
CA GLY A 627 7.43 4.27 19.27
C GLY A 627 6.61 4.98 20.35
N ASN A 628 5.67 5.85 19.98
CA ASN A 628 4.68 6.39 20.91
C ASN A 628 3.75 5.28 21.42
N THR A 629 3.28 5.44 22.66
CA THR A 629 2.24 4.58 23.25
C THR A 629 1.12 5.42 23.84
N PHE A 630 -0.14 5.03 23.62
CA PHE A 630 -1.30 5.78 24.10
C PHE A 630 -2.46 4.87 24.48
N THR A 631 -3.12 5.16 25.60
CA THR A 631 -4.37 4.49 26.00
C THR A 631 -5.56 5.37 25.62
N GLY A 632 -6.23 5.02 24.53
CA GLY A 632 -7.47 5.67 24.09
C GLY A 632 -8.70 5.13 24.82
N THR A 633 -9.76 5.94 24.86
CA THR A 633 -11.11 5.57 25.35
C THR A 633 -12.16 5.89 24.29
N SER A 634 -13.25 5.12 24.25
CA SER A 634 -14.35 5.33 23.30
C SER A 634 -15.16 6.61 23.58
N THR A 635 -15.67 7.22 22.51
CA THR A 635 -16.47 8.47 22.51
C THR A 635 -17.85 8.29 21.85
N ASP A 636 -18.73 9.29 21.95
CA ASP A 636 -20.14 9.24 21.48
C ASP A 636 -20.33 8.96 19.98
N ASP A 637 -19.31 9.19 19.16
CA ASP A 637 -19.26 8.88 17.73
C ASP A 637 -18.96 7.40 17.44
N ASN A 638 -18.78 6.59 18.48
CA ASN A 638 -18.41 5.17 18.47
C ASN A 638 -16.96 4.92 17.98
N TYR A 639 -16.09 5.92 18.09
CA TYR A 639 -14.66 5.79 17.81
C TYR A 639 -13.83 5.93 19.09
N VAL A 640 -12.57 5.51 18.98
CA VAL A 640 -11.48 5.86 19.87
C VAL A 640 -10.52 6.73 19.06
N HIS A 641 -10.20 7.92 19.56
CA HIS A 641 -9.32 8.87 18.89
C HIS A 641 -7.94 8.89 19.55
N TRP A 642 -6.89 8.84 18.75
CA TRP A 642 -5.52 9.18 19.15
C TRP A 642 -5.16 10.50 18.46
N LYS A 643 -5.01 11.59 19.24
CA LYS A 643 -4.82 12.92 18.68
C LYS A 643 -3.35 13.29 18.59
N LYS A 644 -3.03 14.17 17.65
CA LYS A 644 -1.69 14.78 17.51
C LYS A 644 -1.09 15.28 18.83
N ALA A 645 -1.93 15.82 19.72
CA ALA A 645 -1.50 16.37 21.01
C ALA A 645 -1.02 15.30 22.00
N ASP A 646 -1.39 14.04 21.79
CA ASP A 646 -1.03 12.88 22.62
C ASP A 646 0.24 12.16 22.10
N HIS A 647 0.82 12.60 20.98
CA HIS A 647 2.05 12.05 20.41
C HIS A 647 3.26 12.63 21.16
N THR A 648 3.99 11.79 21.89
CA THR A 648 5.18 12.24 22.66
C THR A 648 6.41 12.51 21.80
N ILE A 649 6.53 11.79 20.68
CA ILE A 649 7.49 11.97 19.60
C ILE A 649 6.71 12.55 18.42
N PRO A 650 6.92 13.83 18.06
CA PRO A 650 6.16 14.47 16.99
C PRO A 650 6.67 14.03 15.62
N GLY A 651 5.76 13.60 14.75
CA GLY A 651 6.05 13.23 13.37
C GLY A 651 4.79 12.77 12.64
N PHE A 652 4.94 12.49 11.35
CA PHE A 652 3.99 11.63 10.63
C PHE A 652 4.37 10.17 10.86
N GLN A 653 3.41 9.27 10.64
CA GLN A 653 3.68 7.84 10.70
C GLN A 653 4.56 7.40 9.52
N LEU A 654 5.44 6.44 9.74
CA LEU A 654 6.34 5.91 8.72
C LEU A 654 5.57 4.97 7.78
N ALA A 655 5.55 5.29 6.49
CA ALA A 655 4.97 4.48 5.44
C ALA A 655 5.47 3.01 5.48
N GLU A 656 4.61 2.09 5.03
CA GLU A 656 4.82 0.63 5.00
C GLU A 656 5.08 -0.06 6.36
N GLN A 657 5.12 0.69 7.47
CA GLN A 657 5.30 0.12 8.81
C GLN A 657 3.97 -0.15 9.51
N ASN A 658 3.99 -1.02 10.52
CA ASN A 658 2.80 -1.41 11.27
C ASN A 658 2.66 -0.60 12.57
N MET A 659 1.50 0.03 12.73
CA MET A 659 0.97 0.41 14.05
C MET A 659 0.22 -0.77 14.67
N PHE A 660 -0.01 -0.73 15.98
CA PHE A 660 -0.74 -1.77 16.70
C PHE A 660 -1.72 -1.18 17.72
N GLY A 661 -2.83 -1.86 17.95
CA GLY A 661 -3.78 -1.53 19.00
C GLY A 661 -4.28 -2.79 19.70
N THR A 662 -4.41 -2.75 21.02
CA THR A 662 -4.92 -3.87 21.83
C THR A 662 -6.19 -3.40 22.54
N PRO A 663 -7.39 -3.83 22.11
CA PRO A 663 -8.66 -3.38 22.68
C PRO A 663 -8.97 -4.11 23.99
N TYR A 664 -9.67 -3.47 24.93
CA TYR A 664 -10.13 -4.10 26.17
C TYR A 664 -11.32 -3.37 26.80
N ARG A 665 -12.05 -4.06 27.68
CA ARG A 665 -12.95 -3.43 28.64
C ARG A 665 -12.20 -3.20 29.96
N ALA A 666 -12.63 -2.25 30.78
CA ALA A 666 -12.01 -2.01 32.08
C ALA A 666 -12.99 -1.42 33.09
N SER A 667 -12.76 -1.67 34.37
CA SER A 667 -13.52 -1.07 35.48
C SER A 667 -12.57 -0.46 36.51
N PHE A 668 -13.07 0.48 37.32
CA PHE A 668 -12.26 1.12 38.36
C PHE A 668 -12.32 0.31 39.65
N VAL A 669 -11.21 -0.36 39.98
CA VAL A 669 -11.02 -1.07 41.25
C VAL A 669 -10.08 -0.25 42.11
N ASN A 670 -10.53 0.21 43.28
CA ASN A 670 -9.77 1.10 44.17
C ASN A 670 -9.17 2.34 43.45
N ASN A 671 -9.96 2.95 42.54
CA ASN A 671 -9.54 4.08 41.71
C ASN A 671 -8.40 3.78 40.70
N VAL A 672 -8.14 2.49 40.41
CA VAL A 672 -7.23 2.03 39.36
C VAL A 672 -8.05 1.41 38.23
N LEU A 673 -7.82 1.87 36.99
CA LEU A 673 -8.42 1.27 35.80
C LEU A 673 -7.85 -0.15 35.62
N THR A 674 -8.71 -1.15 35.77
CA THR A 674 -8.33 -2.57 35.76
C THR A 674 -8.95 -3.25 34.55
N PRO A 675 -8.15 -3.69 33.55
CA PRO A 675 -8.66 -4.38 32.38
C PRO A 675 -9.36 -5.71 32.71
N TYR A 676 -10.43 -5.99 31.98
CA TYR A 676 -11.09 -7.29 31.88
C TYR A 676 -11.51 -7.52 30.42
N ARG A 677 -11.49 -8.75 29.92
CA ARG A 677 -11.73 -9.07 28.49
C ARG A 677 -10.83 -8.24 27.55
N THR A 678 -9.57 -8.63 27.44
CA THR A 678 -8.62 -8.06 26.48
C THR A 678 -8.70 -8.82 25.16
N GLY A 679 -8.82 -8.09 24.05
CA GLY A 679 -8.79 -8.62 22.70
C GLY A 679 -7.37 -8.79 22.15
N GLU A 680 -7.28 -9.23 20.89
CA GLU A 680 -6.00 -9.46 20.24
C GLU A 680 -5.28 -8.15 19.88
N LYS A 681 -3.94 -8.19 19.85
CA LYS A 681 -3.11 -7.07 19.40
C LYS A 681 -3.21 -6.94 17.88
N THR A 682 -4.10 -6.07 17.40
CA THR A 682 -4.43 -5.93 15.98
C THR A 682 -3.51 -4.90 15.29
N PRO A 683 -2.78 -5.29 14.22
CA PRO A 683 -1.97 -4.36 13.43
C PRO A 683 -2.81 -3.52 12.46
N THR A 684 -2.26 -2.37 12.03
CA THR A 684 -2.59 -1.72 10.76
C THR A 684 -1.29 -1.27 10.10
N THR A 685 -1.17 -1.46 8.78
CA THR A 685 -0.05 -0.94 8.00
C THR A 685 -0.34 0.51 7.61
N VAL A 686 0.66 1.38 7.71
CA VAL A 686 0.57 2.78 7.30
C VAL A 686 0.68 2.86 5.78
N ILE A 687 -0.35 3.41 5.15
CA ILE A 687 -0.44 3.56 3.70
C ILE A 687 0.45 4.74 3.28
N ASP A 688 1.33 4.50 2.31
CA ASP A 688 2.11 5.55 1.65
C ASP A 688 1.20 6.38 0.73
N VAL A 689 1.02 7.65 1.06
CA VAL A 689 0.28 8.62 0.23
C VAL A 689 1.09 9.89 -0.05
N THR A 690 2.29 10.04 0.51
CA THR A 690 3.10 11.25 0.34
C THR A 690 4.10 11.10 -0.81
N PRO A 691 4.25 12.12 -1.69
CA PRO A 691 5.27 12.08 -2.73
C PRO A 691 6.66 12.42 -2.17
N PRO A 692 7.75 12.00 -2.85
CA PRO A 692 9.13 12.28 -2.45
C PRO A 692 9.42 13.77 -2.20
N GLU A 693 10.46 14.09 -1.43
CA GLU A 693 10.93 15.48 -1.32
C GLU A 693 11.40 16.00 -2.70
N PRO A 694 10.94 17.18 -3.17
CA PRO A 694 11.24 17.66 -4.53
C PRO A 694 12.73 17.78 -4.84
N ALA A 695 13.12 17.29 -6.02
CA ALA A 695 14.51 17.28 -6.46
C ALA A 695 15.12 18.69 -6.61
N VAL A 696 16.33 18.91 -6.09
CA VAL A 696 17.07 20.18 -6.20
C VAL A 696 18.25 20.03 -7.16
N VAL A 697 18.38 20.93 -8.13
CA VAL A 697 19.52 20.94 -9.07
C VAL A 697 20.78 21.43 -8.33
N THR A 698 21.92 20.81 -8.63
CA THR A 698 23.21 21.18 -8.02
C THR A 698 23.57 22.63 -8.35
N GLY A 699 23.78 23.44 -7.31
CA GLY A 699 23.97 24.89 -7.44
C GLY A 699 22.67 25.70 -7.48
N ASP A 700 21.52 25.05 -7.30
CA ASP A 700 20.16 25.60 -7.25
C ASP A 700 19.78 26.52 -8.43
N LYS A 701 20.29 26.19 -9.62
CA LYS A 701 20.15 26.96 -10.85
C LYS A 701 20.10 26.03 -12.06
N VAL A 702 19.35 26.47 -13.08
CA VAL A 702 19.45 25.90 -14.44
C VAL A 702 19.87 27.01 -15.38
N THR A 703 20.90 26.78 -16.19
CA THR A 703 21.40 27.78 -17.15
C THR A 703 21.30 27.30 -18.59
N ASN A 704 21.27 28.27 -19.52
CA ASN A 704 21.23 28.03 -20.96
C ASN A 704 22.49 27.32 -21.52
N GLY A 705 23.53 27.10 -20.70
CA GLY A 705 24.73 26.33 -21.04
C GLY A 705 24.74 24.88 -20.51
N MET A 706 23.71 24.42 -19.80
CA MET A 706 23.66 23.05 -19.26
C MET A 706 23.20 22.01 -20.30
N LYS A 707 23.85 20.84 -20.31
CA LYS A 707 23.40 19.63 -21.04
C LYS A 707 22.62 18.64 -20.17
N GLN A 708 22.88 18.64 -18.87
CA GLN A 708 22.23 17.78 -17.89
C GLN A 708 21.75 18.60 -16.69
N LEU A 709 20.64 18.17 -16.11
CA LEU A 709 20.24 18.52 -14.76
C LEU A 709 20.81 17.45 -13.84
N ILE A 710 21.56 17.82 -12.81
CA ILE A 710 22.16 16.87 -11.87
C ILE A 710 21.85 17.27 -10.43
N GLY A 711 21.65 16.31 -9.55
CA GLY A 711 21.36 16.56 -8.14
C GLY A 711 21.69 15.39 -7.24
N LYS A 712 21.38 15.55 -5.96
CA LYS A 712 21.66 14.59 -4.88
C LYS A 712 20.61 14.70 -3.78
N ASP A 713 20.72 13.83 -2.78
CA ASP A 713 19.84 13.77 -1.61
C ASP A 713 18.34 13.57 -1.97
N ALA A 714 18.06 13.03 -3.16
CA ALA A 714 16.71 12.65 -3.59
C ALA A 714 16.38 11.22 -3.16
N GLU A 715 15.10 10.86 -3.16
CA GLU A 715 14.66 9.53 -2.77
C GLU A 715 15.19 8.44 -3.71
N PRO A 716 15.91 7.42 -3.19
CA PRO A 716 16.45 6.34 -4.01
C PRO A 716 15.39 5.63 -4.86
N LYS A 717 15.70 5.37 -6.13
CA LYS A 717 14.82 4.66 -7.10
C LYS A 717 13.55 5.42 -7.49
N ALA A 718 13.33 6.65 -7.02
CA ALA A 718 12.27 7.50 -7.53
C ALA A 718 12.45 7.79 -9.04
N LYS A 719 11.33 7.89 -9.76
CA LYS A 719 11.27 8.21 -11.19
C LYS A 719 11.34 9.72 -11.38
N ILE A 720 12.10 10.18 -12.37
CA ILE A 720 12.34 11.60 -12.61
C ILE A 720 11.66 12.03 -13.89
N TYR A 721 10.71 12.95 -13.78
CA TYR A 721 10.06 13.57 -14.93
C TYR A 721 10.41 15.06 -14.99
N VAL A 722 10.57 15.58 -16.21
CA VAL A 722 10.87 16.99 -16.44
C VAL A 722 9.83 17.60 -17.37
N ASP A 723 9.30 18.75 -16.98
CA ASP A 723 8.49 19.62 -17.84
C ASP A 723 9.34 20.80 -18.32
N ILE A 724 9.41 21.02 -19.63
CA ILE A 724 10.03 22.21 -20.24
C ILE A 724 8.91 23.09 -20.79
N ASN A 725 8.79 24.32 -20.28
CA ASN A 725 7.68 25.24 -20.54
C ASN A 725 6.29 24.60 -20.33
N GLY A 726 6.16 23.75 -19.31
CA GLY A 726 4.92 23.00 -19.02
C GLY A 726 4.63 21.83 -19.96
N THR A 727 5.57 21.44 -20.82
CA THR A 727 5.46 20.25 -21.68
C THR A 727 6.31 19.11 -21.11
N ARG A 728 5.65 18.01 -20.72
CA ARG A 728 6.28 16.76 -20.23
C ARG A 728 7.20 16.17 -21.27
N GLN A 729 8.46 15.97 -20.91
CA GLN A 729 9.43 15.28 -21.75
C GLN A 729 9.19 13.76 -21.70
N SER A 730 9.49 13.07 -22.81
CA SER A 730 9.25 11.62 -22.95
C SER A 730 10.33 10.76 -22.31
N ALA A 731 11.55 11.27 -22.14
CA ALA A 731 12.59 10.60 -21.38
C ALA A 731 12.26 10.70 -19.88
N VAL A 732 12.36 9.57 -19.17
CA VAL A 732 12.15 9.46 -17.73
C VAL A 732 13.48 9.03 -17.11
N GLY A 733 13.95 9.80 -16.13
CA GLY A 733 15.15 9.46 -15.35
C GLY A 733 14.83 8.58 -14.14
N THR A 734 15.85 8.19 -13.40
CA THR A 734 15.68 7.47 -12.13
C THR A 734 16.77 7.92 -11.16
N VAL A 735 16.43 8.04 -9.88
CA VAL A 735 17.39 8.35 -8.82
C VAL A 735 18.18 7.09 -8.45
N ASN A 736 19.49 7.21 -8.31
CA ASN A 736 20.38 6.13 -7.92
C ASN A 736 20.16 5.68 -6.46
N GLU A 737 20.73 4.53 -6.07
CA GLU A 737 20.60 4.02 -4.70
C GLU A 737 21.24 4.93 -3.62
N ASP A 738 22.17 5.82 -4.02
CA ASP A 738 22.83 6.81 -3.15
C ASP A 738 22.11 8.18 -3.12
N GLY A 739 20.93 8.29 -3.75
CA GLY A 739 20.17 9.53 -3.85
C GLY A 739 20.71 10.54 -4.88
N THR A 740 21.77 10.20 -5.62
CA THR A 740 22.24 11.01 -6.75
C THR A 740 21.37 10.82 -7.98
N TRP A 741 21.27 11.83 -8.83
CA TRP A 741 20.52 11.75 -10.07
C TRP A 741 21.07 12.64 -11.17
N ALA A 742 20.81 12.22 -12.41
CA ALA A 742 21.09 12.99 -13.62
C ALA A 742 19.94 12.84 -14.62
N TYR A 743 19.58 13.94 -15.28
CA TYR A 743 18.60 13.98 -16.36
C TYR A 743 19.21 14.69 -17.57
N ASN A 744 19.28 14.00 -18.70
CA ASN A 744 19.77 14.58 -19.95
C ASN A 744 18.73 15.57 -20.51
N LEU A 745 19.14 16.79 -20.80
CA LEU A 745 18.29 17.72 -21.56
C LEU A 745 18.30 17.31 -23.05
N PRO A 746 17.18 17.40 -23.78
CA PRO A 746 17.12 17.02 -25.19
C PRO A 746 17.81 18.04 -26.13
N ARG A 747 18.18 19.21 -25.59
CA ARG A 747 18.86 20.33 -26.25
C ARG A 747 19.34 21.33 -25.21
N TYR A 748 20.21 22.27 -25.60
CA TYR A 748 20.37 23.50 -24.83
C TYR A 748 19.04 24.26 -24.71
N LEU A 749 18.81 24.79 -23.51
CA LEU A 749 17.65 25.62 -23.21
C LEU A 749 17.94 27.09 -23.50
N ASN A 750 16.88 27.85 -23.80
CA ASN A 750 16.94 29.28 -24.01
C ASN A 750 16.66 30.01 -22.68
N THR A 751 17.29 31.17 -22.50
CA THR A 751 17.06 32.04 -21.34
C THR A 751 15.56 32.37 -21.21
N GLY A 752 15.01 32.23 -20.00
CA GLY A 752 13.58 32.47 -19.73
C GLY A 752 12.65 31.28 -20.02
N GLU A 753 13.13 30.17 -20.58
CA GLU A 753 12.38 28.91 -20.51
C GLU A 753 12.23 28.46 -19.04
N THR A 754 11.20 27.67 -18.76
CA THR A 754 10.99 27.09 -17.42
C THR A 754 11.21 25.59 -17.42
N VAL A 755 11.84 25.10 -16.36
CA VAL A 755 12.11 23.68 -16.12
C VAL A 755 11.47 23.31 -14.79
N GLN A 756 10.59 22.33 -14.76
CA GLN A 756 10.00 21.81 -13.53
C GLN A 756 10.27 20.31 -13.40
N ILE A 757 10.78 19.90 -12.24
CA ILE A 757 11.35 18.57 -11.99
C ILE A 757 10.48 17.86 -10.95
N PHE A 758 9.90 16.74 -11.34
CA PHE A 758 8.99 15.94 -10.56
C PHE A 758 9.66 14.62 -10.21
N LEU A 759 9.61 14.24 -8.93
CA LEU A 759 9.84 12.88 -8.49
C LEU A 759 8.50 12.15 -8.30
N GLU A 760 8.49 10.86 -8.63
CA GLU A 760 7.44 9.89 -8.29
C GLU A 760 8.12 8.71 -7.62
N ASP A 761 7.63 8.28 -6.47
CA ASP A 761 8.14 7.11 -5.73
C ASP A 761 7.84 5.78 -6.46
N ASN A 762 7.73 4.67 -5.73
CA ASN A 762 7.28 3.37 -6.25
C ASN A 762 6.13 2.76 -5.43
N ALA A 763 5.40 3.57 -4.66
CA ALA A 763 4.22 3.15 -3.93
C ALA A 763 3.16 2.56 -4.88
N GLY A 764 2.41 1.59 -4.38
CA GLY A 764 1.27 1.06 -5.13
C GLY A 764 0.16 2.10 -5.28
N LYS A 765 -0.73 1.87 -6.23
CA LYS A 765 -2.02 2.56 -6.22
C LYS A 765 -2.81 2.19 -4.99
N ILE A 766 -3.29 3.20 -4.28
CA ILE A 766 -4.11 3.03 -3.08
C ILE A 766 -5.44 2.39 -3.50
N THR A 767 -5.80 1.27 -2.87
CA THR A 767 -7.06 0.53 -3.16
C THR A 767 -8.10 0.71 -2.05
N GLU A 768 -7.63 1.16 -0.89
CA GLU A 768 -8.36 1.43 0.33
C GLU A 768 -9.29 2.64 0.16
N VAL A 769 -10.48 2.56 0.76
CA VAL A 769 -11.43 3.67 0.73
C VAL A 769 -11.01 4.72 1.77
N LEU A 770 -10.32 5.76 1.31
CA LEU A 770 -9.94 6.92 2.13
C LEU A 770 -11.01 8.03 2.09
N ASP A 771 -11.12 8.78 3.18
CA ASP A 771 -11.85 10.06 3.24
C ASP A 771 -10.91 11.15 3.79
N PRO A 772 -10.57 12.23 3.03
CA PRO A 772 -10.83 12.38 1.60
C PRO A 772 -10.20 11.24 0.79
N ALA A 773 -10.74 10.94 -0.39
CA ALA A 773 -10.22 9.93 -1.31
C ALA A 773 -8.72 10.13 -1.62
N ALA A 774 -8.05 9.07 -2.07
CA ALA A 774 -6.62 9.08 -2.42
C ALA A 774 -6.23 10.33 -3.25
N PRO A 775 -5.05 10.94 -2.98
CA PRO A 775 -4.68 12.20 -3.58
C PRO A 775 -4.48 12.02 -5.10
N SER A 776 -4.74 13.08 -5.88
CA SER A 776 -4.55 13.07 -7.34
C SER A 776 -3.09 12.90 -7.80
N THR A 777 -2.16 12.84 -6.85
CA THR A 777 -0.75 12.51 -7.04
C THR A 777 -0.47 11.01 -7.02
N ASN A 778 -1.34 10.17 -6.44
CA ASN A 778 -1.18 8.72 -6.45
C ASN A 778 -1.63 8.13 -7.80
N SER A 779 -0.83 7.21 -8.34
CA SER A 779 -1.08 6.52 -9.61
C SER A 779 -0.76 5.03 -9.52
N ASP A 780 -0.96 4.27 -10.60
CA ASP A 780 -0.48 2.88 -10.71
C ASP A 780 1.07 2.76 -10.65
N ASN A 781 1.81 3.89 -10.64
CA ASN A 781 3.28 3.94 -10.59
C ASN A 781 3.87 4.47 -9.27
N GLY A 782 3.11 5.18 -8.43
CA GLY A 782 3.63 5.89 -7.24
C GLY A 782 2.89 7.20 -6.91
N ASN A 783 3.34 7.93 -5.88
CA ASN A 783 2.92 9.30 -5.59
C ASN A 783 3.89 10.31 -6.25
N ILE A 784 3.40 11.05 -7.25
CA ILE A 784 4.19 12.09 -7.93
C ILE A 784 4.11 13.44 -7.21
N ASN A 785 5.19 14.22 -7.21
CA ASN A 785 5.12 15.62 -6.76
C ASN A 785 4.00 16.39 -7.49
N PRO A 786 3.23 17.24 -6.80
CA PRO A 786 2.26 18.11 -7.46
C PRO A 786 2.97 19.27 -8.18
N ALA A 787 2.37 19.78 -9.27
CA ALA A 787 2.92 20.92 -10.02
C ALA A 787 2.84 22.25 -9.25
N THR A 788 1.97 22.33 -8.25
CA THR A 788 1.78 23.43 -7.30
C THR A 788 1.56 22.84 -5.92
N GLU A 789 1.99 23.51 -4.85
CA GLU A 789 1.80 23.02 -3.48
C GLU A 789 0.32 22.70 -3.22
N MET A 790 0.06 21.52 -2.62
CA MET A 790 -1.28 21.10 -2.25
C MET A 790 -1.29 20.53 -0.83
N LYS A 791 -2.46 20.62 -0.18
CA LYS A 791 -2.69 19.96 1.10
C LYS A 791 -3.47 18.68 0.87
N TYR A 792 -3.07 17.62 1.58
CA TYR A 792 -3.79 16.37 1.64
C TYR A 792 -3.76 15.86 3.08
N ARG A 793 -4.94 15.65 3.66
CA ARG A 793 -5.10 15.36 5.10
C ARG A 793 -4.34 16.41 5.92
N ASP A 794 -3.42 16.00 6.79
CA ASP A 794 -2.60 16.93 7.58
C ASP A 794 -1.28 17.33 6.89
N ALA A 795 -0.87 16.60 5.84
CA ALA A 795 0.35 16.85 5.09
C ALA A 795 0.21 18.02 4.08
N THR A 796 1.36 18.61 3.76
CA THR A 796 1.49 19.61 2.67
C THR A 796 2.51 19.08 1.67
N PHE A 797 2.02 18.68 0.50
CA PHE A 797 2.84 18.15 -0.59
C PHE A 797 3.47 19.34 -1.31
N LYS A 798 4.79 19.46 -1.19
CA LYS A 798 5.58 20.54 -1.81
C LYS A 798 5.49 20.45 -3.32
N ALA A 799 5.50 21.61 -3.98
CA ALA A 799 5.54 21.66 -5.44
C ALA A 799 6.85 21.05 -5.98
N ALA A 800 6.74 20.31 -7.09
CA ALA A 800 7.87 19.94 -7.94
C ALA A 800 8.76 21.15 -8.24
N THR A 801 10.06 21.06 -7.99
CA THR A 801 11.00 22.19 -8.02
C THR A 801 11.03 22.84 -9.40
N LYS A 802 10.91 24.17 -9.45
CA LYS A 802 10.75 24.93 -10.70
C LYS A 802 11.81 26.01 -10.86
N TYR A 803 12.59 25.90 -11.93
CA TYR A 803 13.61 26.84 -12.32
C TYR A 803 13.18 27.66 -13.54
N THR A 804 13.67 28.90 -13.62
CA THR A 804 13.70 29.68 -14.86
C THR A 804 15.13 29.66 -15.37
N VAL A 805 15.32 29.37 -16.65
CA VAL A 805 16.64 29.19 -17.26
C VAL A 805 17.38 30.53 -17.27
N GLU A 806 18.47 30.60 -16.50
CA GLU A 806 19.37 31.75 -16.44
C GLU A 806 20.35 31.78 -17.62
N ASP A 807 20.90 32.95 -17.90
CA ASP A 807 21.90 33.14 -18.95
C ASP A 807 23.33 32.99 -18.41
N ALA A 808 24.11 32.08 -19.00
CA ALA A 808 25.50 31.81 -18.66
C ALA A 808 26.45 31.90 -19.88
N LEU A 809 26.02 32.49 -21.00
CA LEU A 809 26.85 32.60 -22.21
C LEU A 809 27.73 33.87 -22.19
N PRO A 810 29.00 33.78 -22.62
CA PRO A 810 29.91 34.93 -22.71
C PRO A 810 29.65 35.75 -23.99
N ASP A 811 28.39 36.03 -24.32
CA ASP A 811 27.93 36.67 -25.57
C ASP A 811 28.17 38.20 -25.64
N LYS A 812 28.92 38.74 -24.68
CA LYS A 812 29.39 40.13 -24.62
C LYS A 812 30.90 40.17 -24.44
N PRO A 813 31.70 39.53 -25.31
CA PRO A 813 33.14 39.72 -25.28
C PRO A 813 33.45 41.18 -25.66
N LEU A 814 34.55 41.70 -25.12
CA LEU A 814 35.09 43.02 -25.47
C LEU A 814 36.58 42.86 -25.74
N MET A 815 37.06 43.57 -26.76
CA MET A 815 38.46 43.64 -27.11
C MET A 815 38.84 45.11 -27.28
N GLU A 816 39.83 45.57 -26.54
CA GLU A 816 40.37 46.94 -26.62
C GLU A 816 41.84 46.89 -27.05
N LYS A 817 42.27 47.90 -27.79
CA LYS A 817 43.64 48.02 -28.26
C LYS A 817 44.09 49.47 -28.09
N THR A 818 45.32 49.68 -27.64
CA THR A 818 45.98 50.99 -27.56
C THR A 818 47.44 50.86 -27.96
N VAL A 819 48.07 51.98 -28.30
CA VAL A 819 49.48 52.03 -28.71
C VAL A 819 50.15 53.30 -28.18
N VAL A 820 51.41 53.17 -27.77
CA VAL A 820 52.29 54.29 -27.43
C VAL A 820 53.63 54.17 -28.18
N SER A 821 54.21 55.30 -28.57
CA SER A 821 55.51 55.37 -29.27
C SER A 821 56.63 55.77 -28.31
N SER A 822 57.84 55.24 -28.52
CA SER A 822 59.06 55.78 -27.89
C SER A 822 59.30 57.26 -28.24
N GLY A 823 58.87 57.71 -29.42
CA GLY A 823 58.86 59.10 -29.87
C GLY A 823 57.75 59.96 -29.25
N GLY A 824 57.00 59.43 -28.26
CA GLY A 824 55.93 60.13 -27.55
C GLY A 824 54.73 60.43 -28.44
N GLN A 825 54.48 61.71 -28.72
CA GLN A 825 53.34 62.17 -29.54
C GLN A 825 53.57 62.01 -31.05
N THR A 826 54.74 61.52 -31.46
CA THR A 826 55.13 61.33 -32.86
C THR A 826 55.75 59.95 -33.08
N THR A 827 55.81 59.52 -34.33
CA THR A 827 56.37 58.21 -34.71
C THR A 827 57.38 58.37 -35.86
N GLN A 828 58.60 57.87 -35.68
CA GLN A 828 59.65 57.82 -36.69
C GLN A 828 60.19 56.41 -36.94
N VAL A 829 60.95 56.22 -38.02
CA VAL A 829 61.73 54.98 -38.25
C VAL A 829 62.63 54.68 -37.06
N GLY A 830 62.61 53.43 -36.61
CA GLY A 830 63.34 52.98 -35.42
C GLY A 830 62.63 53.22 -34.08
N ASP A 831 61.50 53.94 -34.04
CA ASP A 831 60.68 53.98 -32.83
C ASP A 831 60.12 52.60 -32.49
N VAL A 832 59.97 52.35 -31.19
CA VAL A 832 59.30 51.16 -30.65
C VAL A 832 57.86 51.52 -30.30
N LEU A 833 56.91 50.95 -31.03
CA LEU A 833 55.50 50.98 -30.67
C LEU A 833 55.22 49.89 -29.65
N THR A 834 54.77 50.28 -28.45
CA THR A 834 54.26 49.35 -27.44
C THR A 834 52.74 49.31 -27.55
N TYR A 835 52.22 48.16 -28.01
CA TYR A 835 50.79 47.89 -28.06
C TYR A 835 50.31 47.31 -26.72
N THR A 836 49.10 47.69 -26.30
CA THR A 836 48.36 47.03 -25.21
C THR A 836 47.02 46.55 -25.74
N LEU A 837 46.76 45.27 -25.55
CA LEU A 837 45.58 44.52 -25.93
C LEU A 837 44.83 44.12 -24.65
N THR A 838 43.56 44.45 -24.52
CA THR A 838 42.73 44.04 -23.37
C THR A 838 41.54 43.24 -23.85
N ALA A 839 41.57 41.92 -23.63
CA ALA A 839 40.41 41.06 -23.82
C ALA A 839 39.61 40.99 -22.51
N LYS A 840 38.28 41.10 -22.58
CA LYS A 840 37.40 41.09 -21.41
C LYS A 840 36.14 40.27 -21.67
N ASN A 841 35.77 39.43 -20.72
CA ASN A 841 34.41 38.91 -20.63
C ASN A 841 33.51 40.03 -20.09
N ASN A 842 32.95 40.85 -20.98
CA ASN A 842 32.19 42.06 -20.62
C ASN A 842 30.69 41.79 -20.43
N LYS A 843 30.32 40.54 -20.09
CA LYS A 843 28.99 40.20 -19.57
C LYS A 843 28.76 40.94 -18.24
N ALA A 844 27.51 41.32 -17.97
CA ALA A 844 27.18 42.06 -16.75
C ALA A 844 27.43 41.20 -15.49
N ALA A 845 27.94 41.81 -14.42
CA ALA A 845 28.33 41.12 -13.18
C ALA A 845 27.19 40.38 -12.44
N THR A 846 25.94 40.57 -12.86
CA THR A 846 24.76 39.82 -12.38
C THR A 846 24.67 38.39 -12.93
N PHE A 847 25.49 38.04 -13.93
CA PHE A 847 25.52 36.71 -14.53
C PHE A 847 26.82 35.97 -14.18
N THR A 848 26.75 34.66 -14.01
CA THR A 848 27.93 33.80 -13.82
C THR A 848 28.22 33.07 -15.13
N THR A 849 29.26 33.49 -15.83
CA THR A 849 29.69 32.91 -17.11
C THR A 849 31.21 32.77 -17.15
N ASN A 850 31.70 31.80 -17.92
CA ASN A 850 33.11 31.64 -18.24
C ASN A 850 33.28 31.73 -19.76
N TRP A 851 34.20 32.58 -20.21
CA TRP A 851 34.68 32.60 -21.58
C TRP A 851 35.99 31.81 -21.57
N ALA A 852 35.94 30.56 -22.02
CA ALA A 852 37.02 29.60 -21.82
C ALA A 852 38.03 29.61 -22.98
N LYS A 853 39.27 29.20 -22.71
CA LYS A 853 40.34 29.07 -23.72
C LYS A 853 40.48 30.30 -24.63
N VAL A 854 40.42 31.50 -24.07
CA VAL A 854 40.46 32.74 -24.84
C VAL A 854 41.85 32.91 -25.46
N VAL A 855 41.85 33.19 -26.76
CA VAL A 855 43.03 33.44 -27.60
C VAL A 855 42.88 34.81 -28.24
N ILE A 856 43.91 35.65 -28.14
CA ILE A 856 44.01 36.94 -28.83
C ILE A 856 44.87 36.77 -30.07
N THR A 857 44.42 37.31 -31.20
CA THR A 857 45.12 37.31 -32.49
C THR A 857 45.33 38.75 -32.98
N ASP A 858 46.51 39.04 -33.51
CA ASP A 858 46.95 40.38 -33.92
C ASP A 858 47.74 40.25 -35.24
N THR A 859 47.18 40.75 -36.35
CA THR A 859 47.83 40.69 -37.66
C THR A 859 48.64 41.96 -37.87
N LEU A 860 49.95 41.88 -37.65
CA LEU A 860 50.80 43.07 -37.59
C LEU A 860 50.86 43.78 -38.96
N PRO A 861 50.64 45.10 -39.07
CA PRO A 861 50.68 45.82 -40.35
C PRO A 861 52.06 45.86 -40.99
N ALA A 862 52.13 45.98 -42.32
CA ALA A 862 53.39 45.90 -43.07
C ALA A 862 54.49 46.87 -42.61
N GLY A 863 54.11 48.05 -42.07
CA GLY A 863 55.02 49.06 -41.53
C GLY A 863 55.75 48.70 -40.23
N LEU A 864 55.47 47.53 -39.64
CA LEU A 864 56.14 47.05 -38.43
C LEU A 864 57.11 45.90 -38.73
N ASP A 865 58.29 45.99 -38.13
CA ASP A 865 59.20 44.87 -37.98
C ASP A 865 59.05 44.32 -36.55
N PHE A 866 58.82 43.01 -36.45
CA PHE A 866 58.50 42.32 -35.21
C PHE A 866 59.38 41.08 -35.10
N ASP A 867 60.19 41.06 -34.05
CA ASP A 867 61.03 39.93 -33.67
C ASP A 867 60.58 39.43 -32.29
N PRO A 868 60.03 38.21 -32.19
CA PRO A 868 59.63 37.59 -30.92
C PRO A 868 60.69 37.63 -29.82
N ALA A 869 61.99 37.62 -30.17
CA ALA A 869 63.08 37.65 -29.19
C ALA A 869 63.25 39.03 -28.51
N THR A 870 62.78 40.11 -29.14
CA THR A 870 62.89 41.50 -28.64
C THR A 870 61.54 42.17 -28.35
N ALA A 871 60.42 41.53 -28.73
CA ALA A 871 59.06 42.03 -28.60
C ALA A 871 58.51 42.22 -27.16
N ASP A 872 59.24 41.81 -26.11
CA ASP A 872 58.86 41.99 -24.68
C ASP A 872 57.39 41.65 -24.39
N ILE A 873 56.92 40.51 -24.92
CA ILE A 873 55.51 40.10 -24.85
C ILE A 873 55.16 39.72 -23.41
N LYS A 874 54.08 40.29 -22.89
CA LYS A 874 53.59 40.02 -21.53
C LYS A 874 52.10 39.75 -21.52
N ILE A 875 51.69 38.83 -20.66
CA ILE A 875 50.29 38.57 -20.31
C ILE A 875 50.13 38.94 -18.83
N ASN A 876 49.21 39.85 -18.52
CA ASN A 876 48.97 40.38 -17.17
C ASN A 876 50.27 40.83 -16.47
N ASP A 877 51.11 41.56 -17.22
CA ASP A 877 52.43 42.07 -16.83
C ASP A 877 53.51 41.01 -16.52
N VAL A 878 53.24 39.72 -16.75
CA VAL A 878 54.19 38.60 -16.71
C VAL A 878 54.71 38.28 -18.11
N THR A 879 56.03 38.09 -18.28
CA THR A 879 56.65 37.73 -19.57
C THR A 879 56.11 36.41 -20.10
N ALA A 880 55.62 36.42 -21.34
CA ALA A 880 55.04 35.27 -22.03
C ALA A 880 56.14 34.41 -22.70
N VAL A 881 55.92 33.09 -22.77
CA VAL A 881 56.86 32.11 -23.31
C VAL A 881 56.31 31.43 -24.56
N SER A 882 57.06 31.47 -25.66
CA SER A 882 56.69 30.72 -26.88
C SER A 882 57.13 29.26 -26.80
N PRO A 883 56.35 28.28 -27.30
CA PRO A 883 55.06 28.42 -27.98
C PRO A 883 53.83 28.34 -27.04
N ALA A 884 54.03 28.17 -25.73
CA ALA A 884 52.95 27.87 -24.78
C ALA A 884 51.95 29.02 -24.62
N ASP A 885 52.46 30.22 -24.38
CA ASP A 885 51.67 31.43 -24.13
C ASP A 885 51.42 32.21 -25.43
N TYR A 886 52.33 32.12 -26.40
CA TYR A 886 52.16 32.78 -27.70
C TYR A 886 52.92 32.10 -28.85
N THR A 887 52.43 32.31 -30.06
CA THR A 887 53.12 31.97 -31.32
C THR A 887 53.10 33.17 -32.27
N TYR A 888 54.12 33.29 -33.12
CA TYR A 888 54.14 34.27 -34.21
C TYR A 888 54.47 33.55 -35.52
N ASP A 889 53.61 33.73 -36.51
CA ASP A 889 53.86 33.28 -37.88
C ASP A 889 54.38 34.47 -38.69
N SER A 890 55.61 34.36 -39.23
CA SER A 890 56.24 35.42 -40.03
C SER A 890 55.64 35.60 -41.42
N ASP A 891 54.99 34.57 -41.97
CA ASP A 891 54.47 34.57 -43.34
C ASP A 891 53.09 35.23 -43.38
N SER A 892 52.20 34.85 -42.46
CA SER A 892 50.90 35.52 -42.26
C SER A 892 51.00 36.80 -41.41
N ARG A 893 52.10 36.97 -40.67
CA ARG A 893 52.38 38.09 -39.74
C ARG A 893 51.37 38.18 -38.60
N VAL A 894 50.82 37.04 -38.20
CA VAL A 894 49.87 36.89 -37.09
C VAL A 894 50.60 36.52 -35.80
N LEU A 895 50.45 37.37 -34.78
CA LEU A 895 50.75 37.04 -33.38
C LEU A 895 49.49 36.42 -32.76
N THR A 896 49.63 35.25 -32.15
CA THR A 896 48.57 34.53 -31.44
C THR A 896 48.98 34.36 -29.98
N VAL A 897 48.13 34.75 -29.03
CA VAL A 897 48.43 34.77 -27.59
C VAL A 897 47.31 34.08 -26.80
N ASN A 898 47.65 33.02 -26.08
CA ASN A 898 46.74 32.26 -25.24
C ASN A 898 46.60 32.97 -23.88
N VAL A 899 45.39 33.44 -23.55
CA VAL A 899 45.13 34.16 -22.28
C VAL A 899 44.25 33.38 -21.29
N GLY A 900 43.83 32.17 -21.66
CA GLY A 900 43.13 31.25 -20.77
C GLY A 900 41.66 31.61 -20.53
N ASP A 901 41.16 31.24 -19.36
CA ASP A 901 39.74 31.37 -19.02
C ASP A 901 39.42 32.73 -18.37
N LEU A 902 38.40 33.42 -18.88
CA LEU A 902 37.91 34.69 -18.38
C LEU A 902 36.49 34.55 -17.81
N ALA A 903 36.41 34.46 -16.48
CA ALA A 903 35.16 34.58 -15.73
C ALA A 903 34.46 35.94 -15.96
N THR A 904 33.17 36.07 -15.61
CA THR A 904 32.41 37.32 -15.75
C THR A 904 33.19 38.55 -15.25
N GLY A 905 33.33 39.56 -16.11
CA GLY A 905 34.01 40.82 -15.79
C GLY A 905 35.54 40.76 -15.81
N ALA A 906 36.15 39.58 -15.86
CA ALA A 906 37.60 39.40 -15.88
C ALA A 906 38.23 39.92 -17.19
N THR A 907 39.46 40.41 -17.06
CA THR A 907 40.27 40.99 -18.14
C THR A 907 41.61 40.28 -18.25
N ALA A 908 42.03 39.94 -19.47
CA ALA A 908 43.42 39.65 -19.78
C ALA A 908 44.03 40.84 -20.54
N LYS A 909 45.20 41.29 -20.08
CA LYS A 909 45.97 42.39 -20.68
C LYS A 909 47.23 41.81 -21.29
N VAL A 910 47.38 41.91 -22.61
CA VAL A 910 48.59 41.54 -23.34
C VAL A 910 49.33 42.79 -23.80
N THR A 911 50.63 42.86 -23.60
CA THR A 911 51.47 43.95 -24.15
C THR A 911 52.57 43.39 -25.02
N PHE A 912 52.88 44.03 -26.15
CA PHE A 912 54.01 43.68 -26.99
C PHE A 912 54.63 44.92 -27.65
N LYS A 913 55.87 44.78 -28.11
CA LYS A 913 56.65 45.80 -28.81
C LYS A 913 56.86 45.42 -30.26
N ALA A 914 56.80 46.40 -31.15
CA ALA A 914 57.18 46.28 -32.54
C ALA A 914 57.94 47.54 -32.98
N THR A 915 58.95 47.39 -33.82
CA THR A 915 59.78 48.51 -34.29
C THR A 915 59.24 49.05 -35.61
N VAL A 916 59.24 50.37 -35.73
CA VAL A 916 58.77 51.08 -36.93
C VAL A 916 59.79 50.93 -38.06
N ALA A 917 59.37 50.25 -39.11
CA ALA A 917 60.21 49.92 -40.25
C ALA A 917 60.36 51.10 -41.23
N ALA A 918 61.45 51.14 -42.00
CA ALA A 918 61.66 52.18 -43.02
C ALA A 918 60.53 52.26 -44.08
N LYS A 919 59.94 51.10 -44.43
CA LYS A 919 58.75 50.96 -45.30
C LYS A 919 57.48 51.63 -44.77
N ALA A 920 57.41 52.04 -43.49
CA ALA A 920 56.27 52.78 -42.95
C ALA A 920 56.29 54.27 -43.28
N VAL A 921 57.45 54.82 -43.70
CA VAL A 921 57.62 56.26 -43.95
C VAL A 921 56.61 56.77 -44.98
N GLY A 922 55.92 57.86 -44.63
CA GLY A 922 54.85 58.43 -45.47
C GLY A 922 53.48 57.76 -45.30
N THR A 923 53.34 56.76 -44.40
CA THR A 923 52.07 56.08 -44.11
C THR A 923 51.67 56.24 -42.64
N ILE A 924 50.43 55.86 -42.31
CA ILE A 924 49.94 55.67 -40.94
C ILE A 924 49.88 54.16 -40.70
N ILE A 925 50.41 53.70 -39.55
CA ILE A 925 50.37 52.31 -39.12
C ILE A 925 49.10 52.09 -38.30
N THR A 926 48.06 51.61 -38.98
CA THR A 926 46.78 51.21 -38.39
C THR A 926 46.80 49.73 -38.02
N ASN A 927 46.57 49.35 -36.76
CA ASN A 927 46.59 47.96 -36.30
C ASN A 927 45.31 47.56 -35.51
N GLU A 928 44.81 46.34 -35.68
CA GLU A 928 43.60 45.78 -35.03
C GLU A 928 43.87 44.40 -34.41
N ALA A 929 43.05 43.94 -33.46
CA ALA A 929 43.19 42.61 -32.84
C ALA A 929 41.81 41.96 -32.63
N GLU A 930 41.77 40.63 -32.63
CA GLU A 930 40.56 39.83 -32.35
C GLU A 930 40.82 38.85 -31.22
N ALA A 931 39.95 38.84 -30.21
CA ALA A 931 39.93 37.81 -29.17
C ALA A 931 38.77 36.84 -29.41
N ILE A 932 39.03 35.54 -29.35
CA ILE A 932 38.06 34.45 -29.52
C ILE A 932 38.19 33.44 -28.39
N GLY A 933 37.07 32.85 -27.95
CA GLY A 933 37.08 31.80 -26.91
C GLY A 933 35.78 31.00 -26.87
N ASP A 934 35.85 29.85 -26.22
CA ASP A 934 34.76 28.87 -26.06
C ASP A 934 33.69 29.38 -25.08
N SER A 935 32.44 29.02 -25.33
CA SER A 935 31.34 29.08 -24.36
C SER A 935 31.15 27.72 -23.66
N PRO A 936 30.27 27.63 -22.65
CA PRO A 936 29.89 26.33 -22.05
C PRO A 936 29.12 25.36 -22.97
N ARG A 937 28.80 25.76 -24.21
CA ARG A 937 27.98 24.97 -25.14
C ARG A 937 28.84 24.21 -26.15
N GLU A 938 28.57 22.92 -26.31
CA GLU A 938 29.14 22.07 -27.36
C GLU A 938 28.46 22.30 -28.72
N THR A 939 29.21 22.11 -29.80
CA THR A 939 28.69 22.21 -31.17
C THR A 939 29.25 21.08 -32.07
N PRO A 940 28.40 20.19 -32.61
CA PRO A 940 26.94 20.10 -32.41
C PRO A 940 26.58 19.66 -30.97
N PHE A 941 25.34 19.94 -30.56
CA PHE A 941 24.79 19.38 -29.32
C PHE A 941 24.71 17.85 -29.40
N VAL A 942 25.23 17.16 -28.39
CA VAL A 942 25.11 15.70 -28.20
C VAL A 942 24.51 15.45 -26.82
N GLU A 943 23.43 14.66 -26.74
CA GLU A 943 22.79 14.35 -25.47
C GLU A 943 23.75 13.61 -24.51
N GLY A 944 23.74 13.98 -23.21
CA GLY A 944 24.58 13.37 -22.17
C GLY A 944 25.45 14.38 -21.41
N PRO A 945 26.44 13.92 -20.63
CA PRO A 945 27.36 14.79 -19.90
C PRO A 945 28.21 15.66 -20.84
N ASN A 946 28.85 16.69 -20.29
CA ASN A 946 29.82 17.48 -21.05
C ASN A 946 31.02 16.61 -21.47
N ASP A 947 31.38 16.61 -22.75
CA ASP A 947 32.61 15.98 -23.26
C ASP A 947 33.75 17.00 -23.27
N PRO A 948 34.83 16.81 -22.48
CA PRO A 948 35.99 17.71 -22.47
C PRO A 948 36.66 17.92 -23.83
N ASN A 949 36.45 17.00 -24.79
CA ASN A 949 37.08 17.00 -26.11
C ASN A 949 36.15 17.53 -27.22
N ALA A 950 34.88 17.81 -26.91
CA ALA A 950 33.95 18.37 -27.87
C ALA A 950 34.36 19.78 -28.30
N LYS A 951 34.01 20.14 -29.55
CA LYS A 951 34.07 21.54 -30.00
C LYS A 951 32.97 22.32 -29.30
N HIS A 952 33.25 23.58 -28.99
CA HIS A 952 32.30 24.46 -28.32
C HIS A 952 31.86 25.63 -29.23
N GLU A 953 30.68 26.20 -28.97
CA GLU A 953 30.24 27.45 -29.60
C GLU A 953 31.18 28.57 -29.15
N THR A 954 31.84 29.25 -30.10
CA THR A 954 32.81 30.31 -29.82
C THR A 954 32.20 31.71 -29.91
N TYR A 955 32.61 32.60 -29.02
CA TYR A 955 32.34 34.04 -29.12
C TYR A 955 33.64 34.80 -29.39
N SER A 956 33.59 35.85 -30.22
CA SER A 956 34.74 36.73 -30.50
C SER A 956 34.41 38.22 -30.39
N ALA A 957 35.44 39.03 -30.13
CA ALA A 957 35.39 40.49 -30.16
C ALA A 957 36.61 41.05 -30.89
N LYS A 958 36.38 42.06 -31.73
CA LYS A 958 37.42 42.83 -32.41
C LYS A 958 37.66 44.16 -31.72
N SER A 959 38.92 44.58 -31.64
CA SER A 959 39.25 45.93 -31.23
C SER A 959 38.82 46.93 -32.30
N LEU A 960 38.69 48.20 -31.91
CA LEU A 960 38.83 49.27 -32.88
C LEU A 960 40.27 49.24 -33.43
N ALA A 961 40.42 49.65 -34.68
CA ALA A 961 41.73 49.84 -35.28
C ALA A 961 42.41 51.07 -34.64
N VAL A 962 43.70 50.94 -34.28
CA VAL A 962 44.47 52.05 -33.71
C VAL A 962 45.60 52.49 -34.62
N ASP A 963 45.70 53.79 -34.80
CA ASP A 963 46.78 54.44 -35.52
C ASP A 963 47.96 54.73 -34.59
N ASN A 964 49.19 54.74 -35.12
CA ASN A 964 50.37 55.15 -34.39
C ASN A 964 50.33 56.64 -33.96
N PRO A 965 50.96 57.01 -32.83
CA PRO A 965 50.96 58.39 -32.35
C PRO A 965 51.55 59.41 -33.35
N GLY A 966 50.83 60.51 -33.57
CA GLY A 966 51.26 61.61 -34.42
C GLY A 966 50.96 61.47 -35.92
N GLY A 967 50.31 60.37 -36.34
CA GLY A 967 49.91 60.17 -37.74
C GLY A 967 51.08 59.70 -38.61
N THR A 968 51.36 60.42 -39.70
CA THR A 968 52.31 59.94 -40.73
C THR A 968 53.73 59.72 -40.19
N VAL A 969 54.26 58.50 -40.36
CA VAL A 969 55.62 58.15 -39.96
C VAL A 969 56.65 58.94 -40.79
N PHE A 970 57.64 59.53 -40.11
CA PHE A 970 58.78 60.19 -40.74
C PHE A 970 60.08 59.39 -40.56
N GLY A 971 61.05 59.65 -41.43
CA GLY A 971 62.38 59.01 -41.35
C GLY A 971 63.43 59.95 -40.78
N VAL A 972 64.61 59.39 -40.51
CA VAL A 972 65.76 60.05 -39.89
C VAL A 972 67.03 59.96 -40.73
N LEU A 973 67.96 60.90 -40.49
CA LEU A 973 69.34 60.88 -40.98
C LEU A 973 70.26 60.56 -39.80
N GLU A 974 71.10 59.54 -39.93
CA GLU A 974 71.97 59.06 -38.85
C GLU A 974 73.38 58.69 -39.33
N LEU A 975 74.38 58.89 -38.45
CA LEU A 975 75.72 58.33 -38.61
C LEU A 975 75.71 56.93 -38.00
N ALA A 976 75.60 55.91 -38.84
CA ALA A 976 75.39 54.52 -38.42
C ALA A 976 76.65 53.86 -37.86
N SER A 977 77.84 54.24 -38.33
CA SER A 977 79.13 53.78 -37.78
C SER A 977 80.30 54.69 -38.21
N ALA A 978 81.43 54.58 -37.50
CA ALA A 978 82.69 55.27 -37.83
C ALA A 978 83.93 54.44 -37.41
N PRO A 979 85.08 54.58 -38.09
CA PRO A 979 86.33 53.93 -37.71
C PRO A 979 86.89 54.42 -36.38
N THR A 980 87.58 53.53 -35.66
CA THR A 980 88.22 53.82 -34.37
C THR A 980 89.66 54.30 -34.51
N GLU A 981 90.32 54.00 -35.63
CA GLU A 981 91.71 54.38 -35.91
C GLU A 981 91.92 54.58 -37.41
N ILE A 982 92.78 55.54 -37.77
CA ILE A 982 93.30 55.77 -39.12
C ILE A 982 94.83 55.74 -39.02
N ASP A 983 95.46 54.63 -39.43
CA ASP A 983 96.91 54.48 -39.44
C ASP A 983 97.49 54.84 -40.81
N PHE A 984 98.54 55.65 -40.79
CA PHE A 984 99.31 56.04 -41.97
C PHE A 984 100.60 55.22 -42.12
N GLY A 985 100.92 54.38 -41.13
CA GLY A 985 102.11 53.55 -41.09
C GLY A 985 103.40 54.33 -40.81
N SER A 986 104.53 53.63 -40.91
CA SER A 986 105.86 54.17 -40.59
C SER A 986 106.64 54.60 -41.83
N VAL A 987 107.15 55.84 -41.84
CA VAL A 987 107.98 56.37 -42.95
C VAL A 987 109.35 56.81 -42.48
N LYS A 988 110.38 56.40 -43.22
CA LYS A 988 111.75 56.86 -43.01
C LYS A 988 111.90 58.32 -43.45
N TYR A 989 112.21 59.21 -42.51
CA TYR A 989 112.51 60.61 -42.80
C TYR A 989 113.70 60.76 -43.76
N GLN A 990 113.54 61.62 -44.78
CA GLN A 990 114.51 61.82 -45.86
C GLN A 990 114.91 63.30 -46.07
N GLY A 991 114.57 64.20 -45.14
CA GLY A 991 114.90 65.64 -45.26
C GLY A 991 114.23 66.36 -46.44
N LYS A 992 113.15 65.77 -46.98
CA LYS A 992 112.35 66.31 -48.10
C LYS A 992 110.85 66.11 -47.81
N LYS A 993 110.01 66.80 -48.58
CA LYS A 993 108.55 66.62 -48.53
C LYS A 993 108.19 65.13 -48.64
N THR A 994 107.41 64.65 -47.69
CA THR A 994 107.00 63.24 -47.57
C THR A 994 105.48 63.19 -47.62
N ARG A 995 104.95 62.33 -48.49
CA ARG A 995 103.52 62.14 -48.68
C ARG A 995 103.18 60.65 -48.73
N LEU A 996 102.10 60.31 -48.05
CA LEU A 996 101.46 59.00 -48.04
C LEU A 996 100.05 59.16 -48.62
N ASN A 997 99.76 58.37 -49.64
CA ASN A 997 98.47 58.40 -50.33
C ASN A 997 97.50 57.30 -49.84
N THR A 998 97.96 56.45 -48.92
CA THR A 998 97.20 55.38 -48.29
C THR A 998 97.12 55.61 -46.78
N ALA A 999 96.01 55.20 -46.20
CA ALA A 999 95.83 55.00 -44.77
C ALA A 999 95.02 53.71 -44.60
N GLU A 1000 95.34 52.91 -43.60
CA GLU A 1000 94.53 51.76 -43.20
C GLU A 1000 93.59 52.21 -42.08
N HIS A 1001 92.34 51.76 -42.08
CA HIS A 1001 91.38 52.05 -41.02
C HIS A 1001 91.06 50.80 -40.22
N HIS A 1002 90.95 50.95 -38.91
CA HIS A 1002 90.56 49.88 -38.00
C HIS A 1002 89.23 50.21 -37.31
N GLY A 1003 88.47 49.18 -36.95
CA GLY A 1003 87.13 49.29 -36.38
C GLY A 1003 86.05 49.07 -37.43
N ALA A 1004 84.92 49.78 -37.28
CA ALA A 1004 83.83 49.74 -38.25
C ALA A 1004 84.06 50.74 -39.40
N ASP A 1005 83.41 50.51 -40.54
CA ASP A 1005 83.41 51.48 -41.64
C ASP A 1005 82.67 52.78 -41.27
N LEU A 1006 82.97 53.85 -41.99
CA LEU A 1006 82.28 55.14 -41.88
C LEU A 1006 80.97 55.09 -42.70
N ILE A 1007 79.83 54.87 -42.03
CA ILE A 1007 78.54 54.66 -42.70
C ILE A 1007 77.52 55.71 -42.26
N VAL A 1008 76.83 56.32 -43.23
CA VAL A 1008 75.67 57.20 -43.02
C VAL A 1008 74.41 56.52 -43.56
N LYS A 1009 73.28 56.64 -42.84
CA LYS A 1009 71.97 56.16 -43.31
C LYS A 1009 70.96 57.30 -43.38
N ASP A 1010 70.25 57.39 -44.50
CA ASP A 1010 69.15 58.34 -44.69
C ASP A 1010 67.84 57.62 -45.03
N SER A 1011 66.94 57.59 -44.04
CA SER A 1011 65.60 57.01 -44.14
C SER A 1011 64.50 58.06 -44.35
N ARG A 1012 64.85 59.35 -44.46
CA ARG A 1012 63.86 60.44 -44.58
C ARG A 1012 63.04 60.32 -45.87
N ALA A 1013 61.74 60.59 -45.77
CA ALA A 1013 60.83 60.69 -46.91
C ALA A 1013 61.31 61.71 -47.96
N ASN A 1014 61.80 62.86 -47.47
CA ASN A 1014 62.43 63.89 -48.27
C ASN A 1014 63.93 63.87 -47.99
N LYS A 1015 64.70 63.21 -48.87
CA LYS A 1015 66.16 63.12 -48.79
C LYS A 1015 66.80 64.47 -49.17
N LYS A 1016 66.75 65.42 -48.23
CA LYS A 1016 67.49 66.69 -48.30
C LYS A 1016 68.98 66.41 -48.40
N GLY A 1017 69.73 67.38 -48.94
CA GLY A 1017 71.19 67.30 -48.92
C GLY A 1017 71.72 67.20 -47.49
N TRP A 1018 72.84 66.51 -47.32
CA TRP A 1018 73.53 66.38 -46.04
C TRP A 1018 75.04 66.44 -46.24
N SER A 1019 75.76 66.93 -45.25
CA SER A 1019 77.22 66.85 -45.23
C SER A 1019 77.73 66.13 -43.98
N LEU A 1020 78.77 65.32 -44.20
CA LEU A 1020 79.61 64.81 -43.13
C LEU A 1020 80.87 65.66 -43.11
N THR A 1021 81.15 66.24 -41.95
CA THR A 1021 82.35 67.03 -41.70
C THR A 1021 83.32 66.29 -40.80
N ALA A 1022 84.62 66.61 -40.93
CA ALA A 1022 85.65 66.16 -40.00
C ALA A 1022 86.58 67.30 -39.59
N LYS A 1023 87.09 67.23 -38.36
CA LYS A 1023 88.13 68.13 -37.82
C LYS A 1023 89.11 67.37 -36.95
N MET A 1024 90.35 67.85 -36.91
CA MET A 1024 91.34 67.40 -35.94
C MET A 1024 91.05 68.09 -34.60
N THR A 1025 90.47 67.40 -33.63
CA THR A 1025 90.33 67.92 -32.25
C THR A 1025 91.69 67.99 -31.56
N THR A 1026 92.57 67.03 -31.88
CA THR A 1026 93.99 67.04 -31.52
C THR A 1026 94.82 66.92 -32.80
N PRO A 1027 95.72 67.87 -33.12
CA PRO A 1027 96.60 67.75 -34.29
C PRO A 1027 97.58 66.58 -34.09
N MET A 1028 98.20 66.09 -35.17
CA MET A 1028 99.17 65.00 -35.09
C MET A 1028 100.37 65.40 -34.21
N THR A 1029 100.38 64.93 -32.98
CA THR A 1029 101.27 65.37 -31.89
C THR A 1029 102.24 64.26 -31.54
N SER A 1030 103.52 64.60 -31.35
CA SER A 1030 104.56 63.62 -31.03
C SER A 1030 104.31 62.96 -29.67
N THR A 1031 104.27 61.63 -29.64
CA THR A 1031 104.05 60.83 -28.41
C THR A 1031 105.33 60.18 -27.86
N THR A 1032 106.49 60.46 -28.45
CA THR A 1032 107.80 59.97 -27.98
C THR A 1032 108.09 60.42 -26.55
N PRO A 1033 108.30 59.50 -25.58
CA PRO A 1033 108.63 59.86 -24.20
C PRO A 1033 109.92 60.69 -24.09
N ASP A 1034 109.97 61.58 -23.10
CA ASP A 1034 111.12 62.43 -22.73
C ASP A 1034 111.66 63.36 -23.85
N ALA A 1035 110.93 63.53 -24.95
CA ALA A 1035 111.21 64.49 -26.03
C ALA A 1035 110.33 65.75 -25.92
N PRO A 1036 110.78 66.92 -26.44
CA PRO A 1036 109.91 68.09 -26.56
C PRO A 1036 108.72 67.79 -27.47
N VAL A 1037 107.52 68.19 -27.05
CA VAL A 1037 106.30 67.95 -27.82
C VAL A 1037 106.27 68.84 -29.06
N TYR A 1038 106.13 68.24 -30.23
CA TYR A 1038 105.95 68.91 -31.51
C TYR A 1038 104.69 68.41 -32.20
N THR A 1039 104.01 69.31 -32.91
CA THR A 1039 102.85 69.00 -33.75
C THR A 1039 103.23 69.02 -35.23
N LEU A 1040 102.54 68.19 -36.01
CA LEU A 1040 102.56 68.18 -37.48
C LEU A 1040 101.23 68.78 -37.95
N ASP A 1041 101.13 70.10 -37.79
CA ASP A 1041 99.91 70.85 -38.06
C ASP A 1041 99.55 70.80 -39.55
N GLY A 1042 98.29 70.46 -39.84
CA GLY A 1042 97.81 70.29 -41.21
C GLY A 1042 98.41 69.09 -41.97
N ALA A 1043 99.05 68.14 -41.27
CA ALA A 1043 99.64 66.96 -41.90
C ALA A 1043 98.60 65.97 -42.44
N VAL A 1044 97.45 65.86 -41.76
CA VAL A 1044 96.35 65.00 -42.20
C VAL A 1044 95.57 65.71 -43.31
N LYS A 1045 95.46 65.03 -44.46
CA LYS A 1045 94.62 65.45 -45.58
C LYS A 1045 93.48 64.46 -45.76
N TYR A 1046 92.37 64.94 -46.29
CA TYR A 1046 91.32 64.11 -46.84
C TYR A 1046 91.10 64.50 -48.30
N VAL A 1047 90.97 63.52 -49.20
CA VAL A 1047 90.62 63.75 -50.60
C VAL A 1047 89.15 63.39 -50.78
N TYR A 1048 88.40 64.28 -51.42
CA TYR A 1048 87.01 64.06 -51.79
C TYR A 1048 86.73 64.60 -53.19
N LYS A 1049 86.31 63.73 -54.13
CA LYS A 1049 86.03 64.08 -55.54
C LYS A 1049 87.15 64.93 -56.18
N ASN A 1050 88.41 64.48 -56.05
CA ASN A 1050 89.64 65.19 -56.48
C ASN A 1050 89.96 66.52 -55.75
N ARG A 1051 89.17 66.96 -54.77
CA ARG A 1051 89.50 68.10 -53.91
C ARG A 1051 90.31 67.60 -52.71
N GLU A 1052 91.53 68.10 -52.56
CA GLU A 1052 92.31 67.88 -51.34
C GLU A 1052 91.94 68.90 -50.27
N ILE A 1053 91.71 68.39 -49.06
CA ILE A 1053 91.23 69.12 -47.90
C ILE A 1053 92.24 68.91 -46.78
N THR A 1054 92.73 70.00 -46.17
CA THR A 1054 93.65 69.91 -45.03
C THR A 1054 92.85 69.89 -43.73
N LEU A 1055 92.89 68.77 -43.01
CA LEU A 1055 92.20 68.67 -41.72
C LEU A 1055 92.98 69.44 -40.65
N ASN A 1056 92.24 70.20 -39.85
CA ASN A 1056 92.73 71.11 -38.82
C ASN A 1056 91.62 71.27 -37.75
N GLY A 1057 91.76 72.20 -36.80
CA GLY A 1057 90.77 72.41 -35.74
C GLY A 1057 89.37 72.86 -36.18
N GLY A 1058 89.19 73.36 -37.41
CA GLY A 1058 87.88 73.71 -37.97
C GLY A 1058 87.26 72.58 -38.78
N ALA A 1059 85.95 72.33 -38.58
CA ALA A 1059 85.16 71.37 -39.35
C ALA A 1059 85.28 71.63 -40.87
N GLN A 1060 85.64 70.60 -41.62
CA GLN A 1060 85.70 70.60 -43.09
C GLN A 1060 84.73 69.56 -43.64
N ASP A 1061 83.94 69.89 -44.66
CA ASP A 1061 83.12 68.90 -45.38
C ASP A 1061 84.01 67.84 -46.04
N ILE A 1062 83.96 66.60 -45.55
CA ILE A 1062 84.67 65.45 -46.14
C ILE A 1062 83.77 64.62 -47.06
N MET A 1063 82.45 64.77 -46.93
CA MET A 1063 81.48 64.28 -47.92
C MET A 1063 80.27 65.21 -47.93
N VAL A 1064 79.76 65.50 -49.13
CA VAL A 1064 78.47 66.17 -49.31
C VAL A 1064 77.62 65.31 -50.25
N GLN A 1065 76.41 64.97 -49.80
CA GLN A 1065 75.42 64.27 -50.59
C GLN A 1065 74.33 65.27 -50.99
N ASP A 1066 74.12 65.43 -52.30
CA ASP A 1066 73.07 66.31 -52.83
C ASP A 1066 71.67 65.76 -52.54
N ALA A 1067 70.67 66.65 -52.52
CA ALA A 1067 69.27 66.27 -52.33
C ALA A 1067 68.79 65.34 -53.47
N VAL A 1068 68.17 64.20 -53.12
CA VAL A 1068 67.71 63.19 -54.09
C VAL A 1068 66.20 63.24 -54.23
N THR A 1069 65.71 63.84 -55.31
CA THR A 1069 64.28 63.91 -55.63
C THR A 1069 63.77 62.58 -56.19
N GLY A 1070 62.86 61.91 -55.48
CA GLY A 1070 62.20 60.68 -55.97
C GLY A 1070 63.01 59.38 -55.84
N GLY A 1071 64.03 59.34 -54.98
CA GLY A 1071 64.72 58.09 -54.64
C GLY A 1071 63.85 57.11 -53.84
N SER A 1072 64.25 55.82 -53.82
CA SER A 1072 63.57 54.80 -53.00
C SER A 1072 63.44 55.22 -51.53
N ILE A 1073 62.30 54.89 -50.92
CA ILE A 1073 61.98 55.18 -49.52
C ILE A 1073 62.74 54.24 -48.56
N GLU A 1074 63.23 53.09 -49.05
CA GLU A 1074 64.17 52.28 -48.28
C GLU A 1074 65.43 53.10 -47.93
N GLY A 1075 65.94 52.90 -46.71
CA GLY A 1075 67.01 53.69 -46.13
C GLY A 1075 68.27 53.64 -46.98
N ALA A 1076 68.65 54.78 -47.57
CA ALA A 1076 69.85 54.85 -48.38
C ALA A 1076 71.06 54.76 -47.44
N THR A 1077 71.82 53.67 -47.57
CA THR A 1077 73.05 53.42 -46.80
C THR A 1077 74.24 53.84 -47.64
N TYR A 1078 75.08 54.72 -47.10
CA TYR A 1078 76.27 55.26 -47.74
C TYR A 1078 77.50 54.83 -46.96
N ASN A 1079 78.24 53.84 -47.45
CA ASN A 1079 79.56 53.50 -46.93
C ASN A 1079 80.60 54.44 -47.54
N ILE A 1080 81.21 55.27 -46.70
CA ILE A 1080 82.19 56.28 -47.11
C ILE A 1080 83.59 55.66 -47.15
N SER A 1081 83.88 54.71 -46.25
CA SER A 1081 85.16 54.00 -46.21
C SER A 1081 85.43 53.18 -47.48
N ASP A 1082 84.39 52.61 -48.10
CA ASP A 1082 84.49 51.91 -49.41
C ASP A 1082 85.04 52.80 -50.55
N THR A 1083 85.01 54.12 -50.41
CA THR A 1083 85.54 55.06 -51.42
C THR A 1083 87.04 55.31 -51.29
N TRP A 1084 87.67 54.88 -50.19
CA TRP A 1084 89.05 55.23 -49.86
C TRP A 1084 90.05 54.41 -50.68
N SER A 1085 90.98 55.08 -51.35
CA SER A 1085 91.96 54.44 -52.24
C SER A 1085 93.23 55.27 -52.43
N GLU A 1086 94.33 54.64 -52.87
CA GLU A 1086 95.61 55.34 -53.07
C GLU A 1086 95.51 56.51 -54.06
N SER A 1087 94.81 56.30 -55.18
CA SER A 1087 94.67 57.30 -56.26
C SER A 1087 93.44 58.18 -56.16
N GLY A 1088 92.58 57.97 -55.15
CA GLY A 1088 91.28 58.62 -55.02
C GLY A 1088 91.02 59.17 -53.63
N ASP A 1089 89.76 59.06 -53.20
CA ASP A 1089 89.25 59.69 -51.99
C ASP A 1089 89.83 59.06 -50.71
N GLY A 1090 89.49 59.65 -49.56
CA GLY A 1090 89.93 59.21 -48.25
C GLY A 1090 91.19 59.89 -47.73
N PHE A 1091 91.71 59.37 -46.62
CA PHE A 1091 92.81 59.97 -45.90
C PHE A 1091 94.15 59.87 -46.64
N LYS A 1092 94.95 60.94 -46.55
CA LYS A 1092 96.35 61.04 -47.01
C LYS A 1092 97.13 61.75 -45.89
N PHE A 1093 98.44 61.55 -45.81
CA PHE A 1093 99.30 62.24 -44.85
C PHE A 1093 100.45 62.93 -45.58
N GLU A 1094 100.68 64.22 -45.31
CA GLU A 1094 101.67 65.01 -46.01
C GLU A 1094 102.39 65.98 -45.07
N VAL A 1095 103.72 65.91 -45.02
CA VAL A 1095 104.57 66.79 -44.22
C VAL A 1095 105.75 67.33 -45.01
N SER A 1096 106.10 68.60 -44.81
CA SER A 1096 107.31 69.20 -45.37
C SER A 1096 108.50 68.97 -44.44
N ALA A 1097 109.72 69.04 -44.99
CA ALA A 1097 110.95 68.87 -44.22
C ALA A 1097 111.17 69.92 -43.12
N GLN A 1098 110.44 71.05 -43.17
CA GLN A 1098 110.48 72.10 -42.15
C GLN A 1098 109.53 71.85 -40.98
N ASP A 1099 108.51 71.00 -41.18
CA ASP A 1099 107.44 70.74 -40.20
C ASP A 1099 107.86 69.64 -39.22
N VAL A 1100 108.67 68.68 -39.69
CA VAL A 1100 109.20 67.54 -38.92
C VAL A 1100 110.33 68.00 -37.98
N LYS A 1101 109.95 68.51 -36.81
CA LYS A 1101 110.88 68.98 -35.76
C LYS A 1101 111.48 67.87 -34.89
N ALA A 1102 110.85 66.69 -34.87
CA ALA A 1102 111.36 65.49 -34.21
C ALA A 1102 111.06 64.23 -35.02
N LEU A 1103 111.73 63.12 -34.67
CA LEU A 1103 111.43 61.78 -35.18
C LEU A 1103 110.75 60.98 -34.08
N GLY A 1104 109.80 60.13 -34.46
CA GLY A 1104 109.09 59.23 -33.55
C GLY A 1104 107.63 59.04 -33.93
N SER A 1105 106.83 58.55 -32.99
CA SER A 1105 105.40 58.33 -33.17
C SER A 1105 104.62 59.64 -33.04
N TYR A 1106 103.56 59.78 -33.84
CA TYR A 1106 102.65 60.92 -33.83
C TYR A 1106 101.21 60.43 -33.80
N GLN A 1107 100.38 61.03 -32.95
CA GLN A 1107 98.97 60.68 -32.81
C GLN A 1107 98.11 61.95 -32.82
N GLY A 1108 96.95 61.88 -33.46
CA GLY A 1108 95.93 62.92 -33.49
C GLY A 1108 94.55 62.32 -33.29
N GLU A 1109 93.53 63.16 -33.21
CA GLU A 1109 92.15 62.75 -32.95
C GLU A 1109 91.22 63.45 -33.96
N ILE A 1110 90.27 62.69 -34.52
CA ILE A 1110 89.31 63.17 -35.52
C ILE A 1110 87.90 63.12 -34.93
N LEU A 1111 87.17 64.23 -34.98
CA LEU A 1111 85.73 64.26 -34.70
C LEU A 1111 84.95 64.34 -36.01
N TRP A 1112 83.93 63.50 -36.14
CA TRP A 1112 82.97 63.45 -37.24
C TRP A 1112 81.66 64.14 -36.83
N GLU A 1113 81.12 65.02 -37.66
CA GLU A 1113 79.85 65.70 -37.41
C GLU A 1113 78.97 65.62 -38.67
N LEU A 1114 77.83 64.93 -38.58
CA LEU A 1114 76.82 64.77 -39.65
C LEU A 1114 75.71 65.80 -39.46
N GLY A 1115 75.31 66.48 -40.52
CA GLY A 1115 74.20 67.45 -40.47
C GLY A 1115 73.49 67.65 -41.81
N ASP A 1116 72.33 68.30 -41.76
CA ASP A 1116 71.65 68.79 -42.96
C ASP A 1116 72.52 69.82 -43.67
N ALA A 1117 72.70 69.65 -44.98
CA ALA A 1117 73.29 70.66 -45.84
C ALA A 1117 72.20 71.66 -46.29
N PRO A 1118 72.51 72.97 -46.43
CA PRO A 1118 71.54 73.99 -46.85
C PRO A 1118 70.86 73.75 -48.20
#